data_AF-A0A2D5WK74-F1
#
_entry.id   AF-A0A2D5WK74-F1
#
_cell.length_a   1.000
_cell.length_b   1.000
_cell.length_c   1.000
_cell.angle_alpha   90.00
_cell.angle_beta   90.00
_cell.angle_gamma   90.00
#
_symmetry.space_group_name_H-M   'P 1'
#
loop_
_entity.id
_entity.type
_entity.pdbx_description
1 polymer ?
#
loop_
_entity_poly.entity_id
_entity_poly.type
_entity_poly.pdbx_seq_one_letter_code
_entity_poly.pdbx_strand_id
1 'polypeptide(L)'
;MKQGLKSFSLFVVSFIISIALVNLKNEHAKAINLKPSSSIFCVNNAVAPLDNLKEIQTYLNCNGFNPGPMDGVEGNRTTNAVISFQKTVGLTADGVVGPATKQAMRGYSTVKFTFTGSGWGHGVGLSQYGSKGLTELGASFCSNTSSCNSSEVVQYYFQGTNVKNLSDISLSSPDIASSNNALWVGLARNAKSINLTTLPSSSPPVLNICQANLPQIAGVQSFLASRGFDPGVIDGSFGDRTANALRNYQASVGINQTGSINDETLNKIKSDASSDGPCESVYGPLKIGGGATINIIYSGGNCYLNGHPLLAKVLASCDIGISWSDGGRIRVGPREHKHGVLKLRSKGVSSGFHVSLSVNIEKYLYGLAEMPSNWNVKALEAQALVGRSYAVYQYLKQNIVSEKTDLDAGLSSSRKSYCWCHIGSTASSQYYYGYLKEIAGPNWVQAVNNTSGKVITYDGGYTQSSVIQAFYSSSTGGKTNDNAVGFGSATPWPYLKTVDDPWSIDSRVGNPKSAWSYDFTTYQLSKNILCGDTPCFDSITDIYISSVAESGAALEVTMKGFKNGSSKSVNKSGRNIKSQLGFTSHYFKTSSQSDISNLAVGPVTANNSTSETGVSTGSSTGDTPQYATSSNGLSYLSKAGLLNKCTQTSSGCQAKTLTREEAAAVVVVVGGLPLDSPNAYSDDDQSIYQKAINSLPYFGLQNCFGSPFQFQPNEQVLREEFACLLIKAINAGTTESLPGSEDKYSDIGASKWASNIKTLAANDIIPQCSSLDDKFCPTRRISVGEVSYMINQLIDKSLVSTNVFNNTPFQNGWTAYGGEVADAGSTAVSNPNAGNDACIPKDNSNVSLNSILEVQQFLSNNGFNPGPIDGQSGPKTKNAIALFQTNNGLLADGIVGNKTKSKMRSYTGCLSTNTCIARNNTSAKLDSVSDIQAYLANNGFNPGIIDGKMGSYTKEAIKAFQRKIGLIPDGVAGNRTKSEMRSYTGC
;
A
#
# COMPACT_ATOMS: atom_id res chain seq x y z
N MET A 1 -3.98 18.28 75.76
CA MET A 1 -5.33 17.67 75.91
C MET A 1 -6.32 18.43 75.06
N LYS A 2 -6.83 17.83 73.97
CA LYS A 2 -8.10 18.17 73.32
C LYS A 2 -8.35 17.16 72.21
N GLN A 3 -8.56 15.92 72.64
CA GLN A 3 -9.07 14.80 71.86
C GLN A 3 -10.57 14.66 72.17
N GLY A 4 -11.34 14.27 71.15
CA GLY A 4 -12.50 13.40 71.32
C GLY A 4 -13.67 13.95 72.14
N LEU A 5 -14.44 14.89 71.59
CA LEU A 5 -15.88 15.00 71.82
C LEU A 5 -16.48 15.97 70.78
N LYS A 6 -16.90 15.45 69.63
CA LYS A 6 -17.90 16.05 68.73
C LYS A 6 -18.40 15.00 67.71
N SER A 7 -18.70 13.81 68.22
CA SER A 7 -19.47 12.77 67.53
C SER A 7 -20.82 12.66 68.23
N PHE A 8 -21.73 13.59 67.92
CA PHE A 8 -23.19 13.42 68.10
C PHE A 8 -24.04 14.53 67.45
N SER A 9 -23.45 15.54 66.80
CA SER A 9 -24.21 16.69 66.27
C SER A 9 -24.16 16.87 64.75
N LEU A 10 -23.77 15.83 63.99
CA LEU A 10 -23.70 15.88 62.52
C LEU A 10 -24.73 15.01 61.78
N PHE A 11 -25.64 14.34 62.49
CA PHE A 11 -26.65 13.46 61.86
C PHE A 11 -28.06 14.06 61.74
N VAL A 12 -28.28 15.30 62.23
CA VAL A 12 -29.59 16.00 62.11
C VAL A 12 -29.54 17.18 61.11
N VAL A 13 -28.36 17.53 60.59
CA VAL A 13 -28.21 18.60 59.58
C VAL A 13 -28.34 18.07 58.15
N SER A 14 -28.33 16.75 57.94
CA SER A 14 -28.37 16.14 56.60
C SER A 14 -29.77 15.80 56.08
N PHE A 15 -30.85 16.22 56.76
CA PHE A 15 -32.24 15.96 56.29
C PHE A 15 -33.12 17.23 56.13
N ILE A 16 -32.62 18.43 56.47
CA ILE A 16 -33.37 19.70 56.31
C ILE A 16 -32.86 20.57 55.14
N ILE A 17 -31.74 20.21 54.50
CA ILE A 17 -31.21 20.89 53.30
C ILE A 17 -31.81 20.32 51.99
N SER A 18 -32.91 19.57 52.06
CA SER A 18 -33.61 19.04 50.88
C SER A 18 -34.95 19.72 50.56
N ILE A 19 -35.35 20.79 51.27
CA ILE A 19 -36.67 21.45 51.04
C ILE A 19 -36.57 23.00 50.86
N ALA A 20 -35.37 23.59 50.77
CA ALA A 20 -35.20 25.04 50.65
C ALA A 20 -34.67 25.51 49.27
N LEU A 21 -35.07 24.85 48.18
CA LEU A 21 -34.80 25.29 46.79
C LEU A 21 -36.02 25.17 45.87
N VAL A 22 -37.22 25.06 46.44
CA VAL A 22 -38.49 25.09 45.71
C VAL A 22 -39.25 26.33 46.16
N ASN A 23 -39.67 27.14 45.17
CA ASN A 23 -40.51 28.33 45.27
C ASN A 23 -39.84 29.65 45.68
N LEU A 24 -39.32 30.36 44.68
CA LEU A 24 -39.58 31.78 44.44
C LEU A 24 -39.40 32.06 42.94
N LYS A 25 -40.51 31.92 42.19
CA LYS A 25 -40.72 32.45 40.84
C LYS A 25 -42.08 33.15 40.83
N ASN A 26 -42.15 34.23 40.03
CA ASN A 26 -43.31 35.06 39.66
C ASN A 26 -43.66 36.18 40.67
N GLU A 27 -43.82 37.46 40.31
CA GLU A 27 -44.25 38.08 39.04
C GLU A 27 -43.64 39.47 38.74
N HIS A 28 -43.42 39.68 37.43
CA HIS A 28 -43.62 40.88 36.58
C HIS A 28 -42.91 42.23 36.84
N ALA A 29 -41.96 42.52 35.93
CA ALA A 29 -41.93 43.79 35.19
C ALA A 29 -41.35 43.59 33.77
N LYS A 30 -42.22 43.75 32.77
CA LYS A 30 -42.00 43.96 31.32
C LYS A 30 -41.01 43.04 30.59
N ALA A 31 -41.57 41.96 30.05
CA ALA A 31 -41.00 41.25 28.91
C ALA A 31 -40.90 42.20 27.71
N ILE A 32 -39.68 42.52 27.27
CA ILE A 32 -39.46 42.85 25.87
C ILE A 32 -39.69 41.54 25.13
N ASN A 33 -40.82 41.48 24.44
CA ASN A 33 -41.20 40.40 23.56
C ASN A 33 -40.27 40.46 22.33
N LEU A 34 -39.04 39.98 22.48
CA LEU A 34 -38.23 39.60 21.35
C LEU A 34 -38.85 38.33 20.81
N LYS A 35 -39.70 38.49 19.77
CA LYS A 35 -40.07 37.41 18.86
C LYS A 35 -38.81 36.58 18.59
N PRO A 36 -38.86 35.24 18.62
CA PRO A 36 -37.73 34.45 18.17
C PRO A 36 -37.48 34.85 16.72
N SER A 37 -36.38 35.56 16.44
CA SER A 37 -36.01 35.82 15.07
C SER A 37 -35.61 34.46 14.50
N SER A 38 -36.42 34.04 13.54
CA SER A 38 -36.28 32.82 12.75
C SER A 38 -35.11 32.94 11.77
N SER A 39 -33.92 33.25 12.28
CA SER A 39 -32.70 33.36 11.48
C SER A 39 -31.62 32.53 12.14
N ILE A 40 -31.65 31.22 11.85
CA ILE A 40 -30.46 30.38 11.90
C ILE A 40 -29.48 31.00 10.91
N PHE A 41 -28.47 31.70 11.41
CA PHE A 41 -27.33 32.09 10.59
C PHE A 41 -26.50 30.84 10.34
N CYS A 42 -26.77 30.15 9.23
CA CYS A 42 -25.79 29.26 8.65
C CYS A 42 -24.63 30.14 8.17
N VAL A 43 -23.42 29.90 8.67
CA VAL A 43 -22.22 30.46 8.05
C VAL A 43 -22.18 29.95 6.61
N ASN A 44 -21.70 30.78 5.66
CA ASN A 44 -21.65 30.45 4.23
C ASN A 44 -21.22 28.98 4.00
N ASN A 45 -22.06 28.23 3.28
CA ASN A 45 -21.73 26.96 2.64
C ASN A 45 -21.59 25.70 3.53
N ALA A 46 -22.41 25.52 4.57
CA ALA A 46 -22.54 24.23 5.26
C ALA A 46 -23.23 23.16 4.36
N VAL A 47 -22.63 21.97 4.22
CA VAL A 47 -23.22 20.82 3.47
C VAL A 47 -23.70 19.76 4.45
N ALA A 48 -24.96 19.31 4.31
CA ALA A 48 -25.53 18.18 5.04
C ALA A 48 -25.31 16.85 4.26
N PRO A 49 -25.37 15.65 4.88
CA PRO A 49 -25.23 14.35 4.22
C PRO A 49 -26.22 14.12 3.05
N LEU A 50 -27.41 14.75 3.13
CA LEU A 50 -28.53 14.68 2.18
C LEU A 50 -29.20 13.30 2.15
N ASP A 51 -29.15 12.57 3.25
CA ASP A 51 -29.64 11.20 3.36
C ASP A 51 -31.15 11.16 3.62
N ASN A 52 -31.70 12.19 4.27
CA ASN A 52 -33.13 12.33 4.52
C ASN A 52 -33.64 13.75 4.20
N LEU A 53 -34.97 13.91 4.17
CA LEU A 53 -35.62 15.16 3.77
C LEU A 53 -35.25 16.33 4.69
N LYS A 54 -35.12 16.09 6.00
CA LYS A 54 -34.74 17.12 6.98
C LYS A 54 -33.35 17.68 6.70
N GLU A 55 -32.41 16.83 6.30
CA GLU A 55 -31.06 17.25 5.89
C GLU A 55 -31.07 18.05 4.59
N ILE A 56 -31.91 17.68 3.63
CA ILE A 56 -32.09 18.42 2.38
C ILE A 56 -32.68 19.81 2.68
N GLN A 57 -33.71 19.89 3.53
CA GLN A 57 -34.26 21.17 3.99
C GLN A 57 -33.21 22.01 4.72
N THR A 58 -32.38 21.38 5.55
CA THR A 58 -31.28 22.08 6.24
C THR A 58 -30.28 22.66 5.25
N TYR A 59 -29.86 21.84 4.27
CA TYR A 59 -28.95 22.26 3.21
C TYR A 59 -29.53 23.45 2.41
N LEU A 60 -30.78 23.31 1.94
CA LEU A 60 -31.44 24.32 1.12
C LEU A 60 -31.50 25.65 1.88
N ASN A 61 -31.98 25.62 3.13
CA ASN A 61 -32.07 26.82 3.97
C ASN A 61 -30.69 27.48 4.18
N CYS A 62 -29.66 26.67 4.46
CA CYS A 62 -28.30 27.18 4.69
C CYS A 62 -27.63 27.77 3.44
N ASN A 63 -28.10 27.42 2.24
CA ASN A 63 -27.55 27.91 0.98
C ASN A 63 -28.49 28.94 0.30
N GLY A 64 -29.42 29.52 1.05
CA GLY A 64 -30.31 30.59 0.56
C GLY A 64 -31.57 30.12 -0.18
N PHE A 65 -31.81 28.80 -0.25
CA PHE A 65 -33.00 28.21 -0.86
C PHE A 65 -34.04 27.91 0.23
N ASN A 66 -34.99 28.81 0.46
CA ASN A 66 -35.95 28.71 1.57
C ASN A 66 -36.91 27.50 1.43
N PRO A 67 -36.73 26.41 2.20
CA PRO A 67 -37.51 25.19 2.03
C PRO A 67 -38.75 25.15 2.95
N GLY A 68 -38.96 26.18 3.78
CA GLY A 68 -39.90 26.13 4.90
C GLY A 68 -39.28 25.58 6.19
N PRO A 69 -40.09 25.08 7.14
CA PRO A 69 -39.59 24.41 8.34
C PRO A 69 -38.70 23.20 8.00
N MET A 70 -37.63 22.98 8.77
CA MET A 70 -36.75 21.81 8.64
C MET A 70 -37.26 20.65 9.50
N ASP A 71 -38.49 20.23 9.23
CA ASP A 71 -39.24 19.23 10.01
C ASP A 71 -39.12 17.81 9.44
N GLY A 72 -38.53 17.64 8.26
CA GLY A 72 -38.45 16.37 7.55
C GLY A 72 -39.75 15.98 6.86
N VAL A 73 -40.70 16.91 6.70
CA VAL A 73 -41.98 16.71 6.00
C VAL A 73 -41.95 17.39 4.64
N GLU A 74 -42.45 16.70 3.61
CA GLU A 74 -42.47 17.23 2.26
C GLU A 74 -43.58 18.26 2.08
N GLY A 75 -43.26 19.39 1.45
CA GLY A 75 -44.23 20.44 1.17
C GLY A 75 -43.78 21.38 0.05
N ASN A 76 -44.72 22.15 -0.50
CA ASN A 76 -44.52 22.99 -1.68
C ASN A 76 -43.32 23.94 -1.57
N ARG A 77 -42.99 24.42 -0.36
CA ARG A 77 -41.81 25.27 -0.13
C ARG A 77 -40.50 24.49 -0.31
N THR A 78 -40.44 23.26 0.17
CA THR A 78 -39.27 22.38 0.00
C THR A 78 -39.10 22.04 -1.48
N THR A 79 -40.17 21.65 -2.18
CA THR A 79 -40.13 21.38 -3.63
C THR A 79 -39.67 22.61 -4.42
N ASN A 80 -40.21 23.79 -4.13
CA ASN A 80 -39.79 25.03 -4.80
C ASN A 80 -38.33 25.43 -4.50
N ALA A 81 -37.85 25.16 -3.29
CA ALA A 81 -36.45 25.35 -2.94
C ALA A 81 -35.53 24.40 -3.71
N VAL A 82 -35.93 23.14 -3.91
CA VAL A 82 -35.20 22.17 -4.75
C VAL A 82 -35.18 22.63 -6.21
N ILE A 83 -36.32 23.04 -6.77
CA ILE A 83 -36.41 23.60 -8.14
C ILE A 83 -35.48 24.81 -8.28
N SER A 84 -35.49 25.71 -7.30
CA SER A 84 -34.66 26.91 -7.31
C SER A 84 -33.17 26.55 -7.29
N PHE A 85 -32.78 25.61 -6.42
CA PHE A 85 -31.43 25.09 -6.37
C PHE A 85 -31.00 24.46 -7.70
N GLN A 86 -31.82 23.58 -8.27
CA GLN A 86 -31.53 22.90 -9.54
C GLN A 86 -31.31 23.91 -10.68
N LYS A 87 -32.14 24.95 -10.77
CA LYS A 87 -31.96 26.04 -11.74
C LYS A 87 -30.62 26.75 -11.55
N THR A 88 -30.26 27.06 -10.31
CA THR A 88 -29.02 27.77 -9.98
C THR A 88 -27.76 26.98 -10.38
N VAL A 89 -27.80 25.65 -10.32
CA VAL A 89 -26.66 24.77 -10.65
C VAL A 89 -26.75 24.15 -12.05
N GLY A 90 -27.66 24.63 -12.91
CA GLY A 90 -27.79 24.18 -14.30
C GLY A 90 -28.36 22.78 -14.50
N LEU A 91 -29.11 22.26 -13.52
CA LEU A 91 -29.80 20.97 -13.62
C LEU A 91 -31.26 21.13 -14.10
N THR A 92 -31.84 20.04 -14.60
CA THR A 92 -33.28 19.95 -14.86
C THR A 92 -34.06 20.24 -13.57
N ALA A 93 -34.92 21.25 -13.61
CA ALA A 93 -35.61 21.79 -12.44
C ALA A 93 -36.94 21.07 -12.18
N ASP A 94 -36.85 19.78 -11.85
CA ASP A 94 -37.99 18.89 -11.63
C ASP A 94 -38.49 18.84 -10.18
N GLY A 95 -37.78 19.50 -9.24
CA GLY A 95 -38.13 19.52 -7.82
C GLY A 95 -37.83 18.22 -7.08
N VAL A 96 -37.23 17.25 -7.76
CA VAL A 96 -36.88 15.94 -7.21
C VAL A 96 -35.41 15.94 -6.78
N VAL A 97 -35.15 15.54 -5.54
CA VAL A 97 -33.78 15.44 -5.02
C VAL A 97 -33.15 14.11 -5.44
N GLY A 98 -32.93 13.96 -6.74
CA GLY A 98 -32.24 12.82 -7.34
C GLY A 98 -30.71 12.87 -7.17
N PRO A 99 -29.98 11.84 -7.64
CA PRO A 99 -28.52 11.76 -7.51
C PRO A 99 -27.78 12.98 -8.06
N ALA A 100 -28.18 13.49 -9.23
CA ALA A 100 -27.60 14.69 -9.84
C ALA A 100 -27.79 15.93 -8.96
N THR A 101 -29.00 16.12 -8.40
CA THR A 101 -29.31 17.19 -7.45
C THR A 101 -28.45 17.06 -6.20
N LYS A 102 -28.35 15.87 -5.59
CA LYS A 102 -27.48 15.64 -4.42
C LYS A 102 -26.00 15.88 -4.74
N GLN A 103 -25.52 15.49 -5.93
CA GLN A 103 -24.15 15.74 -6.34
C GLN A 103 -23.87 17.23 -6.51
N ALA A 104 -24.78 17.97 -7.12
CA ALA A 104 -24.67 19.41 -7.21
C ALA A 104 -24.70 20.05 -5.81
N MET A 105 -25.57 19.58 -4.91
CA MET A 105 -25.63 20.08 -3.54
C MET A 105 -24.31 19.84 -2.78
N ARG A 106 -23.68 18.67 -2.99
CA ARG A 106 -22.37 18.34 -2.42
C ARG A 106 -21.23 19.19 -2.97
N GLY A 107 -21.35 19.63 -4.24
CA GLY A 107 -20.36 20.47 -4.93
C GLY A 107 -20.59 21.98 -4.78
N TYR A 108 -21.73 22.40 -4.25
CA TYR A 108 -22.10 23.81 -4.14
C TYR A 108 -21.35 24.55 -3.01
N SER A 109 -20.79 23.82 -2.05
CA SER A 109 -19.98 24.43 -0.99
C SER A 109 -18.53 24.64 -1.42
N THR A 110 -18.08 25.89 -1.35
CA THR A 110 -16.70 26.28 -1.64
C THR A 110 -15.75 26.11 -0.44
N VAL A 111 -16.27 25.77 0.75
CA VAL A 111 -15.44 25.70 1.97
C VAL A 111 -14.69 24.38 2.02
N LYS A 112 -13.37 24.49 1.95
CA LYS A 112 -12.41 23.39 2.12
C LYS A 112 -11.52 23.67 3.31
N PHE A 113 -11.16 22.61 4.02
CA PHE A 113 -10.07 22.63 4.98
C PHE A 113 -8.86 21.94 4.36
N THR A 114 -7.77 22.70 4.25
CA THR A 114 -6.48 22.18 3.82
C THR A 114 -5.73 21.69 5.04
N PHE A 115 -5.32 20.43 5.02
CA PHE A 115 -4.44 19.83 6.00
C PHE A 115 -3.05 19.77 5.41
N THR A 116 -2.08 20.39 6.06
CA THR A 116 -0.67 20.30 5.67
C THR A 116 0.12 19.63 6.77
N GLY A 117 1.08 18.80 6.40
CA GLY A 117 1.88 18.08 7.37
C GLY A 117 3.19 17.58 6.78
N SER A 118 3.93 16.87 7.61
CA SER A 118 5.26 16.35 7.28
C SER A 118 5.43 14.95 7.86
N GLY A 119 6.35 14.16 7.33
CA GLY A 119 6.68 12.85 7.86
C GLY A 119 5.82 11.69 7.35
N TRP A 120 6.24 10.49 7.71
CA TRP A 120 5.62 9.23 7.30
C TRP A 120 5.91 8.14 8.33
N GLY A 121 4.87 7.66 8.98
CA GLY A 121 4.94 6.64 10.02
C GLY A 121 4.36 7.11 11.34
N HIS A 122 4.80 6.48 12.43
CA HIS A 122 4.40 6.86 13.79
C HIS A 122 5.38 7.86 14.41
N GLY A 123 6.58 8.01 13.85
CA GLY A 123 7.59 8.98 14.27
C GLY A 123 8.29 8.63 15.58
N VAL A 124 8.20 7.39 16.06
CA VAL A 124 8.79 6.96 17.35
C VAL A 124 10.12 6.23 17.09
N GLY A 125 11.16 6.58 17.83
CA GLY A 125 12.49 5.99 17.68
C GLY A 125 13.20 6.47 16.42
N LEU A 126 13.91 5.58 15.73
CA LEU A 126 14.80 5.93 14.62
C LEU A 126 14.02 6.50 13.42
N SER A 127 14.44 7.68 12.95
CA SER A 127 14.02 8.24 11.66
C SER A 127 14.92 7.71 10.55
N GLN A 128 14.38 7.05 9.52
CA GLN A 128 15.23 6.55 8.43
C GLN A 128 15.87 7.69 7.64
N TYR A 129 15.07 8.67 7.20
CA TYR A 129 15.60 9.87 6.53
C TYR A 129 16.40 10.76 7.46
N GLY A 130 16.02 10.88 8.73
CA GLY A 130 16.82 11.62 9.71
C GLY A 130 18.19 10.97 9.94
N SER A 131 18.26 9.64 9.99
CA SER A 131 19.53 8.89 10.08
C SER A 131 20.38 9.09 8.83
N LYS A 132 19.77 9.08 7.64
CA LYS A 132 20.46 9.40 6.39
C LYS A 132 21.12 10.77 6.49
N GLY A 133 20.36 11.80 6.85
CA GLY A 133 20.89 13.16 6.97
C GLY A 133 21.93 13.32 8.07
N LEU A 134 21.79 12.70 9.24
CA LEU A 134 22.84 12.70 10.27
C LEU A 134 24.16 12.11 9.76
N THR A 135 24.10 11.05 8.95
CA THR A 135 25.31 10.38 8.44
C THR A 135 25.91 11.05 7.20
N GLU A 136 25.11 11.82 6.45
CA GLU A 136 25.54 12.49 5.21
C GLU A 136 25.88 13.97 5.41
N LEU A 137 25.24 14.64 6.38
CA LEU A 137 25.40 16.08 6.67
C LEU A 137 26.08 16.36 8.01
N GLY A 138 26.09 15.37 8.92
CA GLY A 138 26.65 15.51 10.26
C GLY A 138 25.79 16.33 11.23
N ALA A 139 26.30 16.45 12.46
CA ALA A 139 25.74 17.25 13.54
C ALA A 139 26.85 17.65 14.52
N SER A 140 26.65 18.73 15.28
CA SER A 140 27.63 19.23 16.26
C SER A 140 27.96 18.24 17.39
N PHE A 141 27.03 17.34 17.73
CA PHE A 141 27.23 16.32 18.76
C PHE A 141 28.01 15.10 18.26
N CYS A 142 28.24 14.98 16.96
CA CYS A 142 28.93 13.84 16.37
C CYS A 142 30.44 14.04 16.47
N SER A 143 31.18 12.98 16.79
CA SER A 143 32.64 13.01 16.94
C SER A 143 33.32 13.50 15.66
N ASN A 144 32.73 13.19 14.51
CA ASN A 144 32.98 13.87 13.26
C ASN A 144 31.77 14.74 12.92
N THR A 145 31.92 16.05 13.06
CA THR A 145 30.81 17.00 12.86
C THR A 145 30.25 17.03 11.44
N SER A 146 30.95 16.41 10.47
CA SER A 146 30.50 16.28 9.09
C SER A 146 29.81 14.94 8.79
N SER A 147 29.85 13.97 9.72
CA SER A 147 29.21 12.66 9.54
C SER A 147 29.11 11.91 10.87
N CYS A 148 27.89 11.57 11.28
CA CYS A 148 27.65 10.77 12.48
C CYS A 148 27.89 9.29 12.22
N ASN A 149 28.46 8.59 13.19
CA ASN A 149 28.56 7.12 13.16
C ASN A 149 27.26 6.46 13.63
N SER A 150 27.12 5.15 13.39
CA SER A 150 25.90 4.40 13.67
C SER A 150 25.50 4.33 15.14
N SER A 151 26.48 4.36 16.06
CA SER A 151 26.21 4.36 17.50
C SER A 151 25.71 5.71 17.99
N GLU A 152 26.27 6.81 17.46
CA GLU A 152 25.81 8.18 17.75
C GLU A 152 24.38 8.39 17.26
N VAL A 153 24.07 7.94 16.03
CA VAL A 153 22.71 7.99 15.48
C VAL A 153 21.74 7.24 16.39
N VAL A 154 22.08 6.02 16.80
CA VAL A 154 21.24 5.23 17.71
C VAL A 154 21.05 5.92 19.06
N GLN A 155 22.12 6.41 19.69
CA GLN A 155 22.04 7.10 20.98
C GLN A 155 21.21 8.39 20.91
N TYR A 156 21.25 9.08 19.76
CA TYR A 156 20.43 10.26 19.52
C TYR A 156 18.94 9.94 19.53
N TYR A 157 18.52 8.92 18.77
CA TYR A 157 17.10 8.52 18.69
C TYR A 157 16.63 7.69 19.90
N PHE A 158 17.54 7.02 20.60
CA PHE A 158 17.27 6.19 21.76
C PHE A 158 18.07 6.67 22.97
N GLN A 159 17.50 7.64 23.68
CA GLN A 159 18.18 8.38 24.75
C GLN A 159 18.57 7.47 25.94
N GLY A 160 19.79 7.63 26.45
CA GLY A 160 20.29 6.85 27.59
C GLY A 160 20.55 5.37 27.30
N THR A 161 20.65 4.99 26.02
CA THR A 161 20.93 3.60 25.62
C THR A 161 22.41 3.35 25.32
N ASN A 162 22.78 2.07 25.33
CA ASN A 162 24.12 1.60 25.01
C ASN A 162 24.07 0.52 23.92
N VAL A 163 25.11 0.43 23.10
CA VAL A 163 25.30 -0.69 22.16
C VAL A 163 26.20 -1.73 22.82
N LYS A 164 25.72 -2.96 22.99
CA LYS A 164 26.46 -4.08 23.61
C LYS A 164 26.43 -5.31 22.71
N ASN A 165 27.42 -6.19 22.81
CA ASN A 165 27.30 -7.50 22.17
C ASN A 165 26.28 -8.34 22.94
N LEU A 166 25.51 -9.12 22.20
CA LEU A 166 24.47 -9.98 22.73
C LEU A 166 25.04 -11.07 23.66
N SER A 167 26.28 -11.51 23.40
CA SER A 167 27.05 -12.45 24.24
C SER A 167 27.38 -11.91 25.62
N ASP A 168 27.41 -10.58 25.78
CA ASP A 168 27.85 -9.92 27.01
C ASP A 168 26.66 -9.63 27.96
N ILE A 169 25.46 -10.07 27.57
CA ILE A 169 24.19 -9.81 28.27
C ILE A 169 23.70 -11.11 28.91
N SER A 170 23.20 -11.03 30.14
CA SER A 170 22.48 -12.15 30.77
C SER A 170 21.08 -12.27 30.17
N LEU A 171 20.87 -13.27 29.31
CA LEU A 171 19.63 -13.47 28.55
C LEU A 171 18.73 -14.54 29.18
N SER A 172 17.42 -14.32 29.16
CA SER A 172 16.42 -15.35 29.52
C SER A 172 16.42 -16.55 28.57
N SER A 173 16.93 -16.39 27.35
CA SER A 173 17.15 -17.46 26.37
C SER A 173 18.50 -17.28 25.69
N PRO A 174 19.58 -17.89 26.21
CA PRO A 174 20.95 -17.72 25.69
C PRO A 174 21.15 -18.21 24.25
N ASP A 175 20.29 -19.10 23.75
CA ASP A 175 20.37 -19.65 22.39
C ASP A 175 20.43 -18.55 21.31
N ILE A 176 19.76 -17.42 21.51
CA ILE A 176 19.74 -16.30 20.56
C ILE A 176 21.10 -15.61 20.38
N ALA A 177 21.99 -15.73 21.37
CA ALA A 177 23.36 -15.22 21.31
C ALA A 177 24.36 -16.25 20.75
N SER A 178 23.95 -17.50 20.62
CA SER A 178 24.81 -18.61 20.19
C SER A 178 24.80 -18.80 18.67
N SER A 179 25.61 -19.74 18.18
CA SER A 179 25.55 -20.21 16.79
C SER A 179 24.23 -20.91 16.45
N ASN A 180 23.50 -21.41 17.46
CA ASN A 180 22.21 -22.10 17.31
C ASN A 180 21.02 -21.14 17.26
N ASN A 181 21.27 -19.83 17.11
CA ASN A 181 20.20 -18.84 17.09
C ASN A 181 19.24 -19.09 15.92
N ALA A 182 17.96 -19.23 16.24
CA ALA A 182 16.91 -19.55 15.27
C ALA A 182 15.70 -18.64 15.50
N LEU A 183 15.61 -17.58 14.70
CA LEU A 183 14.45 -16.69 14.67
C LEU A 183 13.40 -17.25 13.72
N TRP A 184 12.22 -17.59 14.24
CA TRP A 184 11.08 -18.05 13.46
C TRP A 184 10.27 -16.86 12.93
N VAL A 185 10.26 -16.68 11.62
CA VAL A 185 9.63 -15.58 10.88
C VAL A 185 8.36 -16.07 10.19
N GLY A 186 7.19 -15.55 10.56
CA GLY A 186 5.90 -15.95 9.99
C GLY A 186 5.74 -15.42 8.55
N LEU A 187 5.67 -16.34 7.59
CA LEU A 187 5.50 -16.04 6.16
C LEU A 187 4.03 -16.06 5.72
N ALA A 188 3.23 -17.00 6.25
CA ALA A 188 1.80 -17.11 5.98
C ALA A 188 1.05 -17.69 7.17
N ARG A 189 -0.23 -17.34 7.30
CA ARG A 189 -1.12 -17.82 8.38
C ARG A 189 -2.31 -18.56 7.79
N ASN A 190 -2.72 -19.66 8.43
CA ASN A 190 -3.88 -20.48 8.02
C ASN A 190 -3.87 -20.81 6.51
N ALA A 191 -2.68 -21.12 5.96
CA ALA A 191 -2.52 -21.44 4.56
C ALA A 191 -3.16 -22.81 4.27
N LYS A 192 -3.99 -22.89 3.23
CA LYS A 192 -4.54 -24.16 2.74
C LYS A 192 -3.61 -24.83 1.73
N SER A 193 -2.74 -24.06 1.10
CA SER A 193 -1.70 -24.59 0.25
C SER A 193 -0.51 -23.63 0.19
N ILE A 194 0.67 -24.20 -0.05
CA ILE A 194 1.86 -23.46 -0.46
C ILE A 194 2.53 -24.16 -1.64
N ASN A 195 3.15 -23.37 -2.51
CA ASN A 195 4.01 -23.85 -3.58
C ASN A 195 5.46 -23.48 -3.25
N LEU A 196 6.35 -24.46 -3.42
CA LEU A 196 7.78 -24.37 -3.20
C LEU A 196 8.48 -24.70 -4.51
N THR A 197 9.30 -23.79 -5.00
CA THR A 197 10.11 -24.02 -6.21
C THR A 197 11.57 -23.89 -5.88
N THR A 198 12.39 -24.89 -6.20
CA THR A 198 13.84 -24.74 -6.18
C THR A 198 14.28 -23.91 -7.37
N LEU A 199 15.15 -22.92 -7.15
CA LEU A 199 15.60 -22.04 -8.23
C LEU A 199 16.84 -22.61 -8.93
N PRO A 200 17.01 -22.32 -10.24
CA PRO A 200 18.20 -22.75 -10.98
C PRO A 200 19.49 -22.29 -10.29
N SER A 201 20.42 -23.23 -10.17
CA SER A 201 21.80 -23.01 -9.73
C SER A 201 22.68 -24.01 -10.49
N SER A 202 24.01 -23.82 -10.49
CA SER A 202 24.96 -24.78 -11.06
C SER A 202 24.85 -26.19 -10.44
N SER A 203 24.17 -26.33 -9.31
CA SER A 203 23.75 -27.60 -8.71
C SER A 203 22.36 -27.43 -8.08
N PRO A 204 21.27 -27.86 -8.77
CA PRO A 204 19.91 -27.74 -8.25
C PRO A 204 19.82 -28.30 -6.83
N PRO A 205 19.25 -27.56 -5.87
CA PRO A 205 19.35 -27.96 -4.49
C PRO A 205 18.49 -29.17 -4.19
N VAL A 206 19.00 -30.05 -3.33
CA VAL A 206 18.24 -31.16 -2.78
C VAL A 206 17.36 -30.63 -1.65
N LEU A 207 16.05 -30.82 -1.74
CA LEU A 207 15.11 -30.57 -0.66
C LEU A 207 15.11 -31.75 0.31
N ASN A 208 15.22 -31.47 1.60
CA ASN A 208 15.07 -32.44 2.67
C ASN A 208 13.77 -32.14 3.41
N ILE A 209 12.75 -32.98 3.24
CA ILE A 209 11.42 -32.79 3.81
C ILE A 209 11.25 -33.73 5.02
N CYS A 210 11.37 -33.17 6.22
CA CYS A 210 11.16 -33.84 7.51
C CYS A 210 9.70 -33.77 7.93
N GLN A 211 9.05 -34.92 8.07
CA GLN A 211 7.62 -35.01 8.36
C GLN A 211 7.38 -35.66 9.74
N ALA A 212 6.82 -34.91 10.68
CA ALA A 212 6.56 -35.43 12.02
C ALA A 212 5.43 -36.46 12.01
N ASN A 213 5.50 -37.46 12.90
CA ASN A 213 4.39 -38.39 13.18
C ASN A 213 3.84 -39.14 11.95
N LEU A 214 4.69 -39.50 10.98
CA LEU A 214 4.27 -40.38 9.89
C LEU A 214 3.91 -41.78 10.44
N PRO A 215 2.84 -42.43 9.90
CA PRO A 215 2.57 -43.84 10.16
C PRO A 215 3.79 -44.70 9.79
N GLN A 216 4.05 -45.80 10.53
CA GLN A 216 5.25 -46.62 10.37
C GLN A 216 5.53 -47.01 8.91
N ILE A 217 4.52 -47.50 8.19
CA ILE A 217 4.67 -47.94 6.80
C ILE A 217 5.03 -46.75 5.89
N ALA A 218 4.33 -45.62 6.02
CA ALA A 218 4.61 -44.42 5.24
C ALA A 218 6.00 -43.85 5.54
N GLY A 219 6.43 -43.88 6.81
CA GLY A 219 7.77 -43.50 7.23
C GLY A 219 8.86 -44.39 6.60
N VAL A 220 8.66 -45.71 6.61
CA VAL A 220 9.56 -46.67 5.95
C VAL A 220 9.58 -46.49 4.43
N GLN A 221 8.43 -46.31 3.79
CA GLN A 221 8.35 -46.00 2.35
C GLN A 221 9.09 -44.70 2.01
N SER A 222 8.92 -43.65 2.82
CA SER A 222 9.64 -42.38 2.66
C SER A 222 11.15 -42.54 2.80
N PHE A 223 11.60 -43.31 3.81
CA PHE A 223 13.02 -43.63 4.00
C PHE A 223 13.58 -44.38 2.79
N LEU A 224 12.94 -45.45 2.35
CA LEU A 224 13.39 -46.27 1.21
C LEU A 224 13.50 -45.41 -0.06
N ALA A 225 12.47 -44.61 -0.36
CA ALA A 225 12.47 -43.69 -1.49
C ALA A 225 13.64 -42.69 -1.42
N SER A 226 13.94 -42.14 -0.22
CA SER A 226 15.06 -41.21 -0.02
C SER A 226 16.44 -41.84 -0.23
N ARG A 227 16.53 -43.18 -0.17
CA ARG A 227 17.75 -43.97 -0.39
C ARG A 227 17.82 -44.60 -1.79
N GLY A 228 16.84 -44.32 -2.65
CA GLY A 228 16.79 -44.84 -4.02
C GLY A 228 16.19 -46.24 -4.14
N PHE A 229 15.64 -46.81 -3.06
CA PHE A 229 14.86 -48.05 -3.13
C PHE A 229 13.41 -47.72 -3.41
N ASP A 230 12.90 -48.13 -4.58
CA ASP A 230 11.55 -47.80 -5.04
C ASP A 230 10.45 -48.59 -4.29
N PRO A 231 9.76 -47.99 -3.31
CA PRO A 231 8.77 -48.69 -2.51
C PRO A 231 7.36 -48.65 -3.14
N GLY A 232 7.21 -48.03 -4.32
CA GLY A 232 5.93 -47.59 -4.86
C GLY A 232 5.51 -46.20 -4.36
N VAL A 233 4.20 -45.94 -4.35
CA VAL A 233 3.63 -44.69 -3.84
C VAL A 233 3.75 -44.67 -2.31
N ILE A 234 4.11 -43.53 -1.72
CA ILE A 234 4.18 -43.35 -0.27
C ILE A 234 2.76 -43.12 0.28
N ASP A 235 1.99 -44.19 0.40
CA ASP A 235 0.58 -44.16 0.80
C ASP A 235 0.30 -44.79 2.17
N GLY A 236 1.33 -45.35 2.82
CA GLY A 236 1.20 -46.06 4.09
C GLY A 236 0.60 -47.47 3.97
N SER A 237 0.41 -47.98 2.75
CA SER A 237 -0.09 -49.33 2.48
C SER A 237 1.08 -50.28 2.20
N PHE A 238 1.10 -51.43 2.87
CA PHE A 238 2.16 -52.42 2.68
C PHE A 238 1.84 -53.35 1.51
N GLY A 239 2.62 -53.26 0.43
CA GLY A 239 2.45 -54.11 -0.77
C GLY A 239 3.77 -54.64 -1.32
N ASP A 240 3.70 -55.40 -2.41
CA ASP A 240 4.83 -56.14 -2.98
C ASP A 240 6.03 -55.25 -3.35
N ARG A 241 5.79 -54.03 -3.86
CA ARG A 241 6.85 -53.05 -4.15
C ARG A 241 7.58 -52.61 -2.88
N THR A 242 6.85 -52.32 -1.81
CA THR A 242 7.43 -51.97 -0.51
C THR A 242 8.23 -53.16 0.07
N ALA A 243 7.70 -54.38 -0.03
CA ALA A 243 8.40 -55.59 0.41
C ALA A 243 9.69 -55.85 -0.38
N ASN A 244 9.67 -55.65 -1.71
CA ASN A 244 10.85 -55.76 -2.57
C ASN A 244 11.90 -54.68 -2.26
N ALA A 245 11.48 -53.42 -2.08
CA ALA A 245 12.38 -52.35 -1.68
C ALA A 245 13.05 -52.63 -0.32
N LEU A 246 12.30 -53.20 0.64
CA LEU A 246 12.84 -53.64 1.92
C LEU A 246 13.88 -54.75 1.75
N ARG A 247 13.63 -55.77 0.92
CA ARG A 247 14.63 -56.82 0.66
C ARG A 247 15.93 -56.25 0.10
N ASN A 248 15.82 -55.32 -0.86
CA ASN A 248 16.99 -54.67 -1.45
C ASN A 248 17.76 -53.83 -0.42
N TYR A 249 17.06 -53.08 0.43
CA TYR A 249 17.67 -52.34 1.52
C TYR A 249 18.34 -53.26 2.55
N GLN A 250 17.64 -54.30 3.01
CA GLN A 250 18.15 -55.28 3.96
C GLN A 250 19.43 -55.94 3.43
N ALA A 251 19.43 -56.33 2.15
CA ALA A 251 20.61 -56.84 1.47
C ALA A 251 21.76 -55.81 1.47
N SER A 252 21.48 -54.54 1.17
CA SER A 252 22.50 -53.49 1.09
C SER A 252 23.18 -53.18 2.42
N VAL A 253 22.50 -53.43 3.54
CA VAL A 253 23.01 -53.18 4.89
C VAL A 253 23.42 -54.45 5.65
N GLY A 254 23.39 -55.61 4.97
CA GLY A 254 23.89 -56.87 5.51
C GLY A 254 23.00 -57.53 6.58
N ILE A 255 21.68 -57.29 6.54
CA ILE A 255 20.71 -57.95 7.45
C ILE A 255 19.80 -58.94 6.69
N ASN A 256 19.05 -59.76 7.42
CA ASN A 256 18.17 -60.77 6.83
C ASN A 256 17.11 -60.17 5.89
N GLN A 257 17.05 -60.66 4.65
CA GLN A 257 16.18 -60.17 3.58
C GLN A 257 14.72 -60.67 3.71
N THR A 258 14.09 -60.39 4.84
CA THR A 258 12.71 -60.83 5.13
C THR A 258 11.66 -60.11 4.28
N GLY A 259 11.99 -58.94 3.72
CA GLY A 259 11.04 -58.05 3.05
C GLY A 259 9.94 -57.52 3.96
N SER A 260 10.09 -57.67 5.28
CA SER A 260 9.12 -57.27 6.31
C SER A 260 9.72 -56.24 7.26
N ILE A 261 8.88 -55.42 7.90
CA ILE A 261 9.31 -54.43 8.90
C ILE A 261 9.42 -55.12 10.27
N ASN A 262 10.53 -55.83 10.50
CA ASN A 262 10.85 -56.41 11.82
C ASN A 262 11.73 -55.46 12.66
N ASP A 263 11.94 -55.79 13.94
CA ASP A 263 12.69 -54.93 14.88
C ASP A 263 14.13 -54.66 14.40
N GLU A 264 14.82 -55.67 13.87
CA GLU A 264 16.17 -55.53 13.31
C GLU A 264 16.20 -54.50 12.16
N THR A 265 15.26 -54.62 11.21
CA THR A 265 15.13 -53.70 10.08
C THR A 265 14.75 -52.31 10.54
N LEU A 266 13.79 -52.18 11.46
CA LEU A 266 13.31 -50.90 11.94
C LEU A 266 14.39 -50.15 12.73
N ASN A 267 15.15 -50.85 13.59
CA ASN A 267 16.26 -50.26 14.33
C ASN A 267 17.38 -49.81 13.39
N LYS A 268 17.70 -50.61 12.36
CA LYS A 268 18.69 -50.23 11.35
C LYS A 268 18.24 -49.02 10.53
N ILE A 269 16.97 -48.96 10.10
CA ILE A 269 16.39 -47.78 9.42
C ILE A 269 16.52 -46.53 10.29
N LYS A 270 16.10 -46.59 11.57
CA LYS A 270 16.19 -45.44 12.50
C LYS A 270 17.64 -45.01 12.74
N SER A 271 18.55 -45.96 12.88
CA SER A 271 19.98 -45.70 13.00
C SER A 271 20.51 -44.98 11.75
N ASP A 272 20.21 -45.50 10.56
CA ASP A 272 20.70 -44.92 9.31
C ASP A 272 20.04 -43.56 9.04
N ALA A 273 18.78 -43.38 9.41
CA ALA A 273 18.09 -42.09 9.33
C ALA A 273 18.68 -41.04 10.27
N SER A 274 19.13 -41.43 11.47
CA SER A 274 19.75 -40.50 12.42
C SER A 274 21.06 -39.89 11.89
N SER A 275 21.73 -40.58 10.96
CA SER A 275 22.94 -40.07 10.29
C SER A 275 22.66 -38.93 9.29
N ASP A 276 21.41 -38.73 8.88
CA ASP A 276 21.00 -37.64 7.97
C ASP A 276 20.92 -36.26 8.67
N GLY A 277 21.10 -36.22 10.00
CA GLY A 277 21.03 -35.01 10.82
C GLY A 277 19.68 -34.79 11.50
N PRO A 278 19.48 -33.63 12.16
CA PRO A 278 18.27 -33.36 12.93
C PRO A 278 17.04 -33.30 12.04
N CYS A 279 16.02 -34.09 12.38
CA CYS A 279 14.79 -34.21 11.60
C CYS A 279 13.60 -34.45 12.52
N GLU A 280 12.45 -33.86 12.22
CA GLU A 280 11.19 -34.14 12.93
C GLU A 280 10.71 -35.61 12.79
N SER A 281 11.29 -36.36 11.85
CA SER A 281 10.95 -37.75 11.55
C SER A 281 12.02 -38.71 12.06
N VAL A 282 11.62 -39.75 12.78
CA VAL A 282 12.51 -40.87 13.16
C VAL A 282 12.97 -41.72 11.96
N TYR A 283 12.34 -41.51 10.80
CA TYR A 283 12.68 -42.17 9.53
C TYR A 283 13.53 -41.28 8.61
N GLY A 284 13.96 -40.10 9.08
CA GLY A 284 14.77 -39.16 8.31
C GLY A 284 13.95 -38.35 7.29
N PRO A 285 14.61 -37.46 6.52
CA PRO A 285 13.95 -36.61 5.53
C PRO A 285 13.64 -37.36 4.23
N LEU A 286 12.52 -37.03 3.60
CA LEU A 286 12.32 -37.32 2.17
C LEU A 286 13.24 -36.38 1.36
N LYS A 287 14.20 -36.97 0.64
CA LYS A 287 15.17 -36.24 -0.20
C LYS A 287 14.64 -36.11 -1.63
N ILE A 288 14.55 -34.88 -2.13
CA ILE A 288 14.11 -34.58 -3.50
C ILE A 288 15.18 -33.73 -4.20
N GLY A 289 15.86 -34.31 -5.18
CA GLY A 289 16.87 -33.61 -6.01
C GLY A 289 16.35 -33.16 -7.37
N GLY A 290 17.11 -32.30 -8.05
CA GLY A 290 16.73 -31.72 -9.34
C GLY A 290 15.66 -30.64 -9.19
N GLY A 291 15.53 -29.72 -10.17
CA GLY A 291 14.64 -28.54 -10.11
C GLY A 291 13.19 -28.86 -9.71
N ALA A 292 12.92 -28.92 -8.41
CA ALA A 292 11.68 -29.40 -7.82
C ALA A 292 10.66 -28.28 -7.69
N THR A 293 9.40 -28.63 -7.94
CA THR A 293 8.25 -27.78 -7.65
C THR A 293 7.27 -28.59 -6.83
N ILE A 294 7.24 -28.34 -5.52
CA ILE A 294 6.43 -29.11 -4.57
C ILE A 294 5.27 -28.24 -4.10
N ASN A 295 4.05 -28.76 -4.17
CA ASN A 295 2.92 -28.17 -3.47
C ASN A 295 2.61 -28.97 -2.21
N ILE A 296 2.31 -28.23 -1.15
CA ILE A 296 1.83 -28.78 0.11
C ILE A 296 0.40 -28.30 0.28
N ILE A 297 -0.53 -29.24 0.43
CA ILE A 297 -1.98 -28.95 0.37
C ILE A 297 -2.65 -29.53 1.60
N TYR A 298 -3.40 -28.69 2.32
CA TYR A 298 -4.32 -29.09 3.37
C TYR A 298 -5.73 -29.25 2.79
N SER A 299 -6.30 -30.45 2.89
CA SER A 299 -7.66 -30.74 2.43
C SER A 299 -8.31 -31.83 3.28
N GLY A 300 -9.55 -31.60 3.71
CA GLY A 300 -10.32 -32.61 4.46
C GLY A 300 -9.67 -33.07 5.78
N GLY A 301 -8.94 -32.18 6.47
CA GLY A 301 -8.25 -32.51 7.72
C GLY A 301 -6.86 -33.15 7.54
N ASN A 302 -6.44 -33.43 6.30
CA ASN A 302 -5.20 -34.10 5.99
C ASN A 302 -4.27 -33.20 5.15
N CYS A 303 -2.96 -33.46 5.23
CA CYS A 303 -1.96 -32.82 4.40
C CYS A 303 -1.46 -33.75 3.30
N TYR A 304 -1.08 -33.15 2.18
CA TYR A 304 -0.61 -33.87 1.01
C TYR A 304 0.54 -33.14 0.33
N LEU A 305 1.45 -33.91 -0.28
CA LEU A 305 2.52 -33.43 -1.15
C LEU A 305 2.25 -33.83 -2.60
N ASN A 306 2.50 -32.94 -3.55
CA ASN A 306 2.53 -33.27 -4.98
C ASN A 306 3.48 -32.33 -5.73
N GLY A 307 3.61 -32.54 -7.04
CA GLY A 307 4.39 -31.67 -7.93
C GLY A 307 5.77 -32.25 -8.21
N HIS A 308 6.45 -31.77 -9.25
CA HIS A 308 7.64 -32.42 -9.79
C HIS A 308 8.78 -32.56 -8.76
N PRO A 309 9.38 -33.77 -8.60
CA PRO A 309 9.16 -35.01 -9.35
C PRO A 309 8.06 -35.95 -8.80
N LEU A 310 7.36 -35.58 -7.73
CA LEU A 310 6.20 -36.30 -7.20
C LEU A 310 5.00 -36.17 -8.17
N LEU A 311 4.86 -37.13 -9.07
CA LEU A 311 3.79 -37.15 -10.09
C LEU A 311 2.39 -37.38 -9.49
N ALA A 312 2.29 -38.05 -8.34
CA ALA A 312 1.04 -38.34 -7.66
C ALA A 312 0.88 -37.50 -6.38
N LYS A 313 -0.37 -37.35 -5.93
CA LYS A 313 -0.71 -36.74 -4.63
C LYS A 313 -0.45 -37.76 -3.52
N VAL A 314 0.50 -37.45 -2.65
CA VAL A 314 1.01 -38.33 -1.58
C VAL A 314 0.50 -37.83 -0.23
N LEU A 315 0.07 -38.74 0.67
CA LEU A 315 -0.31 -38.37 2.04
C LEU A 315 0.92 -37.87 2.81
N ALA A 316 0.75 -36.81 3.59
CA ALA A 316 1.84 -36.15 4.30
C ALA A 316 1.45 -35.73 5.71
N SER A 317 2.44 -35.52 6.56
CA SER A 317 2.23 -34.85 7.84
C SER A 317 1.83 -33.39 7.64
N CYS A 318 1.07 -32.84 8.59
CA CYS A 318 0.80 -31.40 8.61
C CYS A 318 1.82 -30.60 9.43
N ASP A 319 2.77 -31.28 10.07
CA ASP A 319 3.91 -30.67 10.76
C ASP A 319 5.20 -31.08 10.03
N ILE A 320 5.70 -30.15 9.20
CA ILE A 320 6.82 -30.39 8.27
C ILE A 320 7.97 -29.41 8.53
N GLY A 321 9.21 -29.89 8.53
CA GLY A 321 10.43 -29.11 8.39
C GLY A 321 11.04 -29.32 6.99
N ILE A 322 11.42 -28.26 6.29
CA ILE A 322 12.03 -28.34 4.96
C ILE A 322 13.33 -27.56 4.95
N SER A 323 14.45 -28.27 4.81
CA SER A 323 15.76 -27.68 4.52
C SER A 323 16.14 -27.97 3.07
N TRP A 324 17.16 -27.27 2.58
CA TRP A 324 17.69 -27.48 1.24
C TRP A 324 19.21 -27.45 1.29
N SER A 325 19.86 -28.12 0.34
CA SER A 325 21.33 -28.19 0.28
C SER A 325 21.97 -26.81 0.15
N ASP A 326 23.17 -26.66 0.72
CA ASP A 326 23.93 -25.41 0.72
C ASP A 326 24.15 -24.85 -0.69
N GLY A 327 24.14 -23.52 -0.80
CA GLY A 327 24.16 -22.80 -2.08
C GLY A 327 22.82 -22.80 -2.83
N GLY A 328 21.86 -23.63 -2.38
CA GLY A 328 20.50 -23.69 -2.88
C GLY A 328 19.64 -22.47 -2.57
N ARG A 329 18.61 -22.27 -3.38
CA ARG A 329 17.54 -21.32 -3.10
C ARG A 329 16.19 -21.95 -3.34
N ILE A 330 15.24 -21.60 -2.48
CA ILE A 330 13.83 -21.92 -2.68
C ILE A 330 13.01 -20.65 -2.85
N ARG A 331 11.91 -20.75 -3.55
CA ARG A 331 10.89 -19.71 -3.65
C ARG A 331 9.62 -20.15 -2.93
N VAL A 332 9.11 -19.30 -2.05
CA VAL A 332 7.84 -19.49 -1.33
C VAL A 332 6.95 -18.29 -1.63
N GLY A 333 5.94 -18.51 -2.48
CA GLY A 333 5.16 -17.38 -3.03
C GLY A 333 6.06 -16.40 -3.79
N PRO A 334 6.01 -15.08 -3.53
CA PRO A 334 6.82 -14.10 -4.24
C PRO A 334 8.26 -13.96 -3.69
N ARG A 335 8.63 -14.67 -2.61
CA ARG A 335 9.90 -14.46 -1.90
C ARG A 335 10.87 -15.60 -2.14
N GLU A 336 12.15 -15.25 -2.26
CA GLU A 336 13.26 -16.20 -2.35
C GLU A 336 13.98 -16.33 -1.00
N HIS A 337 14.38 -17.56 -0.67
CA HIS A 337 15.09 -17.88 0.56
C HIS A 337 16.31 -18.72 0.24
N LYS A 338 17.46 -18.25 0.73
CA LYS A 338 18.75 -18.95 0.67
C LYS A 338 19.11 -19.61 1.99
N HIS A 339 18.66 -19.03 3.10
CA HIS A 339 19.03 -19.42 4.45
C HIS A 339 17.83 -19.92 5.24
N GLY A 340 18.07 -20.86 6.16
CA GLY A 340 17.10 -21.32 7.15
C GLY A 340 16.38 -22.61 6.79
N VAL A 341 15.33 -22.90 7.55
CA VAL A 341 14.48 -24.09 7.42
C VAL A 341 13.03 -23.64 7.41
N LEU A 342 12.25 -24.04 6.40
CA LEU A 342 10.83 -23.75 6.35
C LEU A 342 10.09 -24.71 7.30
N LYS A 343 9.19 -24.16 8.12
CA LYS A 343 8.39 -24.88 9.11
C LYS A 343 6.91 -24.71 8.79
N LEU A 344 6.19 -25.81 8.62
CA LEU A 344 4.74 -25.86 8.51
C LEU A 344 4.18 -26.42 9.81
N ARG A 345 3.18 -25.75 10.39
CA ARG A 345 2.60 -26.15 11.68
C ARG A 345 1.08 -26.07 11.65
N SER A 346 0.41 -27.17 11.98
CA SER A 346 -1.06 -27.28 11.90
C SER A 346 -1.76 -27.36 13.25
N LYS A 347 -1.02 -27.38 14.35
CA LYS A 347 -1.64 -27.34 15.68
C LYS A 347 -2.16 -25.92 15.96
N GLY A 348 -3.31 -25.81 16.63
CA GLY A 348 -3.87 -24.51 17.06
C GLY A 348 -4.37 -23.59 15.95
N VAL A 349 -4.52 -24.07 14.72
CA VAL A 349 -5.14 -23.36 13.58
C VAL A 349 -6.55 -23.87 13.29
N SER A 350 -7.45 -22.96 12.91
CA SER A 350 -8.85 -23.30 12.61
C SER A 350 -9.03 -23.98 11.24
N SER A 351 -8.13 -23.71 10.29
CA SER A 351 -8.06 -24.42 9.01
C SER A 351 -6.67 -24.22 8.36
N GLY A 352 -6.08 -25.27 7.78
CA GLY A 352 -4.79 -25.19 7.10
C GLY A 352 -3.58 -25.41 8.02
N PHE A 353 -2.50 -24.66 7.76
CA PHE A 353 -1.29 -24.61 8.56
C PHE A 353 -0.65 -23.22 8.54
N HIS A 354 0.11 -22.87 9.58
CA HIS A 354 1.01 -21.72 9.58
C HIS A 354 2.30 -22.07 8.84
N VAL A 355 2.91 -21.06 8.23
CA VAL A 355 4.18 -21.20 7.50
C VAL A 355 5.18 -20.21 8.07
N SER A 356 6.27 -20.72 8.62
CA SER A 356 7.33 -19.95 9.27
C SER A 356 8.69 -20.30 8.70
N LEU A 357 9.61 -19.35 8.62
CA LEU A 357 11.01 -19.57 8.29
C LEU A 357 11.84 -19.52 9.58
N SER A 358 12.46 -20.63 9.96
CA SER A 358 13.44 -20.69 11.04
C SER A 358 14.81 -20.31 10.49
N VAL A 359 15.34 -19.15 10.85
CA VAL A 359 16.57 -18.60 10.26
C VAL A 359 17.47 -17.96 11.31
N ASN A 360 18.78 -18.04 11.10
CA ASN A 360 19.76 -17.32 11.91
C ASN A 360 19.49 -15.82 11.88
N ILE A 361 19.68 -15.12 13.00
CA ILE A 361 19.29 -13.71 13.14
C ILE A 361 20.06 -12.78 12.20
N GLU A 362 21.35 -13.04 11.92
CA GLU A 362 22.13 -12.24 10.98
C GLU A 362 21.64 -12.47 9.54
N LYS A 363 21.30 -13.73 9.21
CA LYS A 363 20.71 -14.06 7.91
C LYS A 363 19.28 -13.56 7.75
N TYR A 364 18.53 -13.40 8.85
CA TYR A 364 17.27 -12.69 8.85
C TYR A 364 17.47 -11.23 8.47
N LEU A 365 18.45 -10.56 9.07
CA LEU A 365 18.75 -9.15 8.79
C LEU A 365 19.17 -8.93 7.34
N TYR A 366 19.90 -9.85 6.72
CA TYR A 366 20.18 -9.78 5.27
C TYR A 366 18.91 -9.62 4.42
N GLY A 367 17.81 -10.24 4.85
CA GLY A 367 16.52 -10.16 4.17
C GLY A 367 15.61 -9.00 4.59
N LEU A 368 16.05 -8.12 5.49
CA LEU A 368 15.24 -7.02 6.03
C LEU A 368 15.25 -5.80 5.09
N ALA A 369 14.09 -5.44 4.53
CA ALA A 369 13.96 -4.46 3.45
C ALA A 369 13.37 -3.11 3.90
N GLU A 370 13.97 -2.50 4.93
CA GLU A 370 13.44 -1.28 5.55
C GLU A 370 14.02 0.02 4.94
N MET A 371 15.31 0.03 4.63
CA MET A 371 16.00 1.15 3.99
C MET A 371 16.58 0.74 2.63
N PRO A 372 16.65 1.63 1.63
CA PRO A 372 17.29 1.34 0.36
C PRO A 372 18.74 0.88 0.54
N SER A 373 19.13 -0.21 -0.15
CA SER A 373 20.46 -0.83 0.05
C SER A 373 21.63 0.03 -0.43
N ASN A 374 21.37 1.13 -1.12
CA ASN A 374 22.41 2.03 -1.65
C ASN A 374 22.69 3.23 -0.74
N TRP A 375 22.00 3.37 0.39
CA TRP A 375 22.24 4.48 1.32
C TRP A 375 23.59 4.34 2.03
N ASN A 376 24.00 5.43 2.68
CA ASN A 376 25.22 5.48 3.49
C ASN A 376 25.29 4.29 4.46
N VAL A 377 26.42 3.57 4.45
CA VAL A 377 26.62 2.36 5.27
C VAL A 377 26.39 2.64 6.76
N LYS A 378 26.73 3.83 7.27
CA LYS A 378 26.50 4.19 8.69
C LYS A 378 25.02 4.35 9.04
N ALA A 379 24.21 4.84 8.12
CA ALA A 379 22.75 4.88 8.31
C ALA A 379 22.17 3.46 8.28
N LEU A 380 22.68 2.61 7.39
CA LEU A 380 22.29 1.20 7.32
C LEU A 380 22.75 0.41 8.55
N GLU A 381 23.91 0.71 9.12
CA GLU A 381 24.41 0.12 10.37
C GLU A 381 23.48 0.48 11.54
N ALA A 382 23.05 1.75 11.65
CA ALA A 382 22.08 2.17 12.66
C ALA A 382 20.74 1.40 12.51
N GLN A 383 20.25 1.24 11.28
CA GLN A 383 19.05 0.45 11.00
C GLN A 383 19.23 -1.05 11.28
N ALA A 384 20.43 -1.60 11.06
CA ALA A 384 20.75 -2.99 11.40
C ALA A 384 20.75 -3.20 12.92
N LEU A 385 21.33 -2.28 13.70
CA LEU A 385 21.28 -2.30 15.17
C LEU A 385 19.83 -2.25 15.68
N VAL A 386 19.02 -1.32 15.14
CA VAL A 386 17.59 -1.19 15.48
C VAL A 386 16.83 -2.46 15.10
N GLY A 387 17.04 -2.97 13.89
CA GLY A 387 16.34 -4.15 13.40
C GLY A 387 16.69 -5.41 14.20
N ARG A 388 17.98 -5.59 14.55
CA ARG A 388 18.44 -6.70 15.38
C ARG A 388 17.85 -6.62 16.79
N SER A 389 17.88 -5.44 17.40
CA SER A 389 17.36 -5.23 18.75
C SER A 389 15.86 -5.50 18.82
N TYR A 390 15.09 -5.06 17.82
CA TYR A 390 13.67 -5.40 17.70
C TYR A 390 13.45 -6.92 17.57
N ALA A 391 14.19 -7.59 16.69
CA ALA A 391 14.07 -9.04 16.50
C ALA A 391 14.44 -9.82 17.78
N VAL A 392 15.51 -9.45 18.47
CA VAL A 392 15.93 -10.06 19.75
C VAL A 392 14.89 -9.81 20.84
N TYR A 393 14.40 -8.59 20.98
CA TYR A 393 13.35 -8.26 21.96
C TYR A 393 12.12 -9.15 21.73
N GLN A 394 11.66 -9.29 20.49
CA GLN A 394 10.50 -10.11 20.16
C GLN A 394 10.77 -11.60 20.36
N TYR A 395 11.98 -12.07 20.06
CA TYR A 395 12.40 -13.43 20.39
C TYR A 395 12.30 -13.69 21.90
N LEU A 396 12.97 -12.88 22.72
CA LEU A 396 13.02 -13.06 24.18
C LEU A 396 11.62 -12.95 24.82
N LYS A 397 10.77 -12.06 24.32
CA LYS A 397 9.40 -11.90 24.79
C LYS A 397 8.51 -13.11 24.50
N GLN A 398 8.70 -13.74 23.34
CA GLN A 398 7.82 -14.82 22.87
C GLN A 398 8.35 -16.22 23.22
N ASN A 399 9.64 -16.33 23.55
CA ASN A 399 10.33 -17.59 23.80
C ASN A 399 10.27 -17.96 25.29
N ILE A 400 9.48 -18.98 25.57
CA ILE A 400 9.32 -19.66 26.85
C ILE A 400 10.15 -20.95 26.80
N VAL A 401 11.35 -20.91 27.39
CA VAL A 401 12.33 -22.02 27.32
C VAL A 401 11.74 -23.35 27.80
N SER A 402 10.91 -23.32 28.84
CA SER A 402 10.27 -24.53 29.40
C SER A 402 9.22 -25.16 28.48
N GLU A 403 8.73 -24.46 27.45
CA GLU A 403 7.77 -24.98 26.48
C GLU A 403 8.43 -25.43 25.16
N LYS A 404 9.75 -25.34 25.04
CA LYS A 404 10.48 -25.73 23.82
C LYS A 404 10.35 -27.23 23.58
N THR A 405 10.10 -27.61 22.32
CA THR A 405 10.00 -29.01 21.87
C THR A 405 10.72 -29.16 20.54
N ASP A 406 10.88 -30.39 20.04
CA ASP A 406 11.47 -30.63 18.71
C ASP A 406 10.66 -30.00 17.57
N LEU A 407 9.37 -29.73 17.80
CA LEU A 407 8.47 -29.10 16.83
C LEU A 407 8.27 -27.60 17.04
N ASP A 408 8.70 -27.04 18.17
CA ASP A 408 8.31 -25.70 18.60
C ASP A 408 9.44 -24.89 19.22
N ALA A 409 9.51 -23.60 18.88
CA ALA A 409 10.50 -22.67 19.39
C ALA A 409 10.20 -22.14 20.81
N GLY A 410 9.46 -22.89 21.64
CA GLY A 410 9.07 -22.44 22.98
C GLY A 410 8.03 -21.32 22.96
N LEU A 411 7.10 -21.33 22.01
CA LEU A 411 6.10 -20.28 21.83
C LEU A 411 4.88 -20.51 22.73
N SER A 412 4.31 -19.45 23.30
CA SER A 412 3.05 -19.57 24.04
C SER A 412 1.90 -20.09 23.14
N SER A 413 0.87 -20.69 23.75
CA SER A 413 -0.33 -21.16 23.04
C SER A 413 -1.01 -20.09 22.17
N SER A 414 -1.05 -18.84 22.64
CA SER A 414 -1.61 -17.73 21.86
C SER A 414 -0.75 -17.40 20.64
N ARG A 415 0.58 -17.48 20.77
CA ARG A 415 1.50 -17.20 19.66
C ARG A 415 1.51 -18.32 18.62
N LYS A 416 1.44 -19.58 19.07
CA LYS A 416 1.22 -20.77 18.24
C LYS A 416 -0.03 -20.62 17.38
N SER A 417 -1.16 -20.24 17.99
CA SER A 417 -2.42 -20.01 17.27
C SER A 417 -2.36 -18.82 16.30
N TYR A 418 -1.63 -17.75 16.66
CA TYR A 418 -1.55 -16.55 15.83
C TYR A 418 -0.69 -16.74 14.56
N CYS A 419 0.54 -17.23 14.68
CA CYS A 419 1.45 -17.39 13.52
C CYS A 419 2.47 -18.51 13.67
N TRP A 420 2.61 -19.11 14.86
CA TRP A 420 3.69 -20.05 15.16
C TRP A 420 5.08 -19.47 14.82
N CYS A 421 5.33 -18.24 15.26
CA CYS A 421 6.51 -17.47 14.91
C CYS A 421 6.91 -16.50 16.04
N HIS A 422 8.19 -16.12 16.14
CA HIS A 422 8.61 -15.01 17.01
C HIS A 422 8.16 -13.68 16.41
N ILE A 423 8.32 -13.52 15.09
CA ILE A 423 8.13 -12.25 14.38
C ILE A 423 7.42 -12.45 13.03
N GLY A 424 6.62 -11.48 12.57
CA GLY A 424 5.98 -11.53 11.25
C GLY A 424 6.89 -10.98 10.14
N SER A 425 6.57 -11.31 8.87
CA SER A 425 7.32 -10.86 7.68
C SER A 425 6.80 -9.58 7.01
N THR A 426 5.77 -8.94 7.58
CA THR A 426 5.15 -7.72 7.01
C THR A 426 5.43 -6.50 7.88
N ALA A 427 5.03 -5.33 7.40
CA ALA A 427 5.17 -4.05 8.13
C ALA A 427 4.43 -4.00 9.48
N SER A 428 3.61 -4.99 9.85
CA SER A 428 3.10 -5.12 11.22
C SER A 428 4.15 -5.60 12.22
N SER A 429 5.31 -6.04 11.72
CA SER A 429 6.53 -6.29 12.49
C SER A 429 7.68 -5.59 11.78
N GLN A 430 8.42 -6.31 10.95
CA GLN A 430 9.45 -5.75 10.09
C GLN A 430 9.30 -6.36 8.70
N TYR A 431 9.56 -5.56 7.67
CA TYR A 431 9.38 -5.99 6.30
C TYR A 431 10.51 -6.93 5.86
N TYR A 432 10.26 -8.23 6.00
CA TYR A 432 11.19 -9.28 5.57
C TYR A 432 10.90 -9.68 4.11
N TYR A 433 11.91 -9.49 3.27
CA TYR A 433 11.85 -9.74 1.83
C TYR A 433 12.65 -10.97 1.40
N GLY A 434 13.60 -11.42 2.23
CA GLY A 434 14.41 -12.62 1.96
C GLY A 434 15.61 -12.32 1.06
N TYR A 435 16.05 -13.32 0.29
CA TYR A 435 17.31 -13.29 -0.45
C TYR A 435 17.41 -12.16 -1.47
N LEU A 436 16.27 -11.72 -2.05
CA LEU A 436 16.27 -10.60 -2.99
C LEU A 436 16.77 -9.29 -2.36
N LYS A 437 16.57 -9.10 -1.05
CA LYS A 437 17.12 -7.93 -0.34
C LYS A 437 18.62 -8.06 -0.10
N GLU A 438 19.11 -9.27 0.15
CA GLU A 438 20.54 -9.56 0.33
C GLU A 438 21.34 -9.16 -0.91
N ILE A 439 20.79 -9.40 -2.10
CA ILE A 439 21.44 -9.08 -3.38
C ILE A 439 21.11 -7.68 -3.93
N ALA A 440 20.22 -6.93 -3.28
CA ALA A 440 19.78 -5.61 -3.76
C ALA A 440 20.85 -4.51 -3.63
N GLY A 441 21.92 -4.75 -2.89
CA GLY A 441 23.08 -3.84 -2.84
C GLY A 441 24.07 -4.20 -1.72
N PRO A 442 25.39 -4.01 -1.95
CA PRO A 442 26.43 -4.49 -1.04
C PRO A 442 26.44 -3.80 0.32
N ASN A 443 26.05 -2.51 0.38
CA ASN A 443 26.15 -1.73 1.63
C ASN A 443 25.25 -2.28 2.74
N TRP A 444 24.10 -2.90 2.41
CA TRP A 444 23.20 -3.47 3.41
C TRP A 444 23.83 -4.66 4.11
N VAL A 445 24.33 -5.63 3.34
CA VAL A 445 24.99 -6.83 3.89
C VAL A 445 26.24 -6.42 4.68
N GLN A 446 27.01 -5.45 4.17
CA GLN A 446 28.14 -4.87 4.90
C GLN A 446 27.73 -4.26 6.25
N ALA A 447 26.67 -3.46 6.28
CA ALA A 447 26.18 -2.83 7.50
C ALA A 447 25.69 -3.85 8.56
N VAL A 448 25.02 -4.92 8.11
CA VAL A 448 24.63 -6.03 8.99
C VAL A 448 25.88 -6.69 9.59
N ASN A 449 26.89 -6.98 8.78
CA ASN A 449 28.14 -7.59 9.23
C ASN A 449 28.94 -6.70 10.19
N ASN A 450 29.07 -5.41 9.90
CA ASN A 450 29.77 -4.44 10.75
C ASN A 450 29.14 -4.32 12.16
N THR A 451 27.85 -4.67 12.27
CA THR A 451 27.08 -4.61 13.52
C THR A 451 26.72 -5.99 14.06
N SER A 452 27.31 -7.06 13.51
CA SER A 452 26.98 -8.45 13.88
C SER A 452 27.04 -8.66 15.39
N GLY A 453 26.01 -9.31 15.93
CA GLY A 453 25.91 -9.59 17.36
C GLY A 453 25.67 -8.38 18.27
N LYS A 454 25.59 -7.14 17.75
CA LYS A 454 25.37 -5.94 18.57
C LYS A 454 23.90 -5.54 18.66
N VAL A 455 23.45 -5.26 19.88
CA VAL A 455 22.08 -4.81 20.19
C VAL A 455 22.08 -3.54 21.05
N ILE A 456 20.95 -2.85 21.02
CA ILE A 456 20.69 -1.64 21.78
C ILE A 456 20.10 -2.03 23.13
N THR A 457 20.70 -1.53 24.20
CA THR A 457 20.37 -1.87 25.58
C THR A 457 20.03 -0.64 26.40
N TYR A 458 19.16 -0.83 27.40
CA TYR A 458 18.80 0.19 28.37
C TYR A 458 18.70 -0.44 29.76
N ASP A 459 19.24 0.24 30.77
CA ASP A 459 19.17 -0.23 32.15
C ASP A 459 17.81 0.21 32.75
N GLY A 460 16.86 -0.73 32.82
CA GLY A 460 15.54 -0.50 33.39
C GLY A 460 14.48 -1.54 32.99
N GLY A 461 13.30 -1.45 33.60
CA GLY A 461 12.22 -2.45 33.50
C GLY A 461 11.43 -2.50 32.18
N TYR A 462 11.74 -1.66 31.19
CA TYR A 462 11.01 -1.56 29.91
C TYR A 462 11.66 -2.39 28.78
N THR A 463 12.44 -3.40 29.14
CA THR A 463 13.32 -4.15 28.25
C THR A 463 13.05 -5.65 28.34
N GLN A 464 13.66 -6.43 27.46
CA GLN A 464 13.78 -7.88 27.60
C GLN A 464 15.25 -8.23 27.77
N SER A 465 15.63 -8.68 28.96
CA SER A 465 17.05 -8.90 29.31
C SER A 465 17.93 -7.69 28.95
N SER A 466 17.51 -6.48 29.34
CA SER A 466 18.13 -5.19 28.99
C SER A 466 18.05 -4.76 27.51
N VAL A 467 17.62 -5.61 26.58
CA VAL A 467 17.45 -5.24 25.17
C VAL A 467 16.18 -4.40 25.00
N ILE A 468 16.28 -3.27 24.31
CA ILE A 468 15.12 -2.39 24.08
C ILE A 468 14.22 -2.92 22.96
N GLN A 469 12.94 -2.56 23.01
CA GLN A 469 12.08 -2.62 21.83
C GLN A 469 12.34 -1.38 20.97
N ALA A 470 13.20 -1.53 19.97
CA ALA A 470 13.65 -0.45 19.09
C ALA A 470 12.68 -0.22 17.92
N PHE A 471 11.96 0.90 17.95
CA PHE A 471 11.04 1.29 16.87
C PHE A 471 11.71 2.22 15.85
N TYR A 472 11.13 2.30 14.65
CA TYR A 472 11.60 3.19 13.59
C TYR A 472 10.46 3.60 12.66
N SER A 473 10.61 4.72 11.98
CA SER A 473 9.68 5.22 10.97
C SER A 473 10.43 5.78 9.77
N SER A 474 9.76 5.89 8.63
CA SER A 474 10.38 6.40 7.41
C SER A 474 10.85 7.84 7.60
N SER A 475 9.95 8.71 8.05
CA SER A 475 10.26 10.11 8.32
C SER A 475 9.50 10.57 9.54
N THR A 476 10.17 11.28 10.45
CA THR A 476 9.54 11.92 11.60
C THR A 476 8.77 13.19 11.20
N GLY A 477 9.22 13.87 10.15
CA GLY A 477 8.64 15.14 9.70
C GLY A 477 9.13 16.35 10.50
N GLY A 478 10.22 16.21 11.26
CA GLY A 478 10.88 17.32 11.94
C GLY A 478 11.26 17.02 13.38
N LYS A 479 10.49 16.19 14.10
CA LYS A 479 10.81 15.73 15.47
C LYS A 479 10.25 14.33 15.72
N THR A 480 10.90 13.54 16.56
CA THR A 480 10.33 12.24 16.98
C THR A 480 9.14 12.44 17.91
N ASN A 481 8.24 11.47 17.94
CA ASN A 481 7.25 11.29 18.99
C ASN A 481 7.79 10.36 20.06
N ASP A 482 7.40 10.59 21.31
CA ASP A 482 7.45 9.52 22.31
C ASP A 482 6.42 8.41 21.97
N ASN A 483 6.52 7.28 22.68
CA ASN A 483 5.64 6.14 22.46
C ASN A 483 4.19 6.37 22.93
N ALA A 484 3.94 7.29 23.87
CA ALA A 484 2.59 7.65 24.29
C ALA A 484 1.87 8.43 23.17
N VAL A 485 2.53 9.39 22.55
CA VAL A 485 2.01 10.16 21.40
C VAL A 485 1.89 9.28 20.15
N GLY A 486 2.94 8.53 19.81
CA GLY A 486 2.95 7.71 18.59
C GLY A 486 2.01 6.49 18.66
N PHE A 487 1.98 5.78 19.79
CA PHE A 487 1.23 4.52 19.94
C PHE A 487 0.08 4.54 20.94
N GLY A 488 -0.04 5.58 21.77
CA GLY A 488 -1.13 5.72 22.75
C GLY A 488 -0.90 4.80 23.93
N SER A 489 0.37 4.49 24.18
CA SER A 489 0.79 3.75 25.35
C SER A 489 0.43 4.53 26.59
N ALA A 490 -0.10 3.84 27.61
CA ALA A 490 -0.35 4.43 28.92
C ALA A 490 0.95 4.77 29.66
N THR A 491 2.07 4.17 29.26
CA THR A 491 3.36 4.34 29.93
C THR A 491 4.42 4.85 28.95
N PRO A 492 4.97 6.06 29.16
CA PRO A 492 6.13 6.56 28.43
C PRO A 492 7.36 5.69 28.70
N TRP A 493 8.13 5.40 27.66
CA TRP A 493 9.36 4.62 27.77
C TRP A 493 10.56 5.58 27.80
N PRO A 494 11.44 5.52 28.82
CA PRO A 494 12.47 6.54 29.03
C PRO A 494 13.45 6.74 27.88
N TYR A 495 13.67 5.70 27.07
CA TYR A 495 14.56 5.75 25.92
C TYR A 495 13.88 6.19 24.61
N LEU A 496 12.55 6.36 24.59
CA LEU A 496 11.79 6.86 23.42
C LEU A 496 11.28 8.26 23.71
N LYS A 497 12.19 9.23 23.73
CA LYS A 497 11.87 10.65 23.96
C LYS A 497 11.68 11.39 22.65
N THR A 498 10.95 12.50 22.72
CA THR A 498 10.94 13.54 21.69
C THR A 498 12.36 14.10 21.53
N VAL A 499 12.89 14.05 20.32
CA VAL A 499 14.13 14.72 19.91
C VAL A 499 13.89 15.46 18.61
N ASP A 500 14.63 16.54 18.38
CA ASP A 500 14.59 17.25 17.10
C ASP A 500 15.11 16.33 15.98
N ASP A 501 14.60 16.50 14.76
CA ASP A 501 15.07 15.78 13.58
C ASP A 501 14.92 16.68 12.33
N PRO A 502 15.65 17.81 12.29
CA PRO A 502 15.65 18.72 11.15
C PRO A 502 16.11 18.02 9.86
N TRP A 503 16.96 17.00 9.96
CA TRP A 503 17.44 16.21 8.82
C TRP A 503 16.31 15.50 8.07
N SER A 504 15.24 15.11 8.76
CA SER A 504 14.08 14.48 8.08
C SER A 504 13.30 15.44 7.16
N ILE A 505 13.48 16.76 7.28
CA ILE A 505 12.84 17.74 6.41
C ILE A 505 13.84 18.57 5.59
N ASP A 506 15.13 18.36 5.80
CA ASP A 506 16.19 19.03 5.07
C ASP A 506 16.17 18.60 3.59
N SER A 507 16.11 19.58 2.69
CA SER A 507 16.02 19.34 1.26
C SER A 507 17.23 18.59 0.68
N ARG A 508 18.42 18.75 1.29
CA ARG A 508 19.66 18.07 0.85
C ARG A 508 19.59 16.56 1.07
N VAL A 509 18.79 16.10 2.03
CA VAL A 509 18.59 14.66 2.30
C VAL A 509 17.71 14.02 1.22
N GLY A 510 16.94 14.81 0.46
CA GLY A 510 16.08 14.32 -0.61
C GLY A 510 14.94 13.46 -0.10
N ASN A 511 14.32 13.84 1.01
CA ASN A 511 13.19 13.10 1.58
C ASN A 511 11.87 13.49 0.89
N PRO A 512 11.23 12.62 0.09
CA PRO A 512 9.94 12.91 -0.54
C PRO A 512 8.76 12.89 0.46
N LYS A 513 9.03 12.56 1.72
CA LYS A 513 8.06 12.52 2.83
C LYS A 513 8.23 13.71 3.78
N SER A 514 9.01 14.72 3.39
CA SER A 514 9.23 15.94 4.17
C SER A 514 7.98 16.81 4.26
N ALA A 515 7.07 16.73 3.28
CA ALA A 515 5.81 17.47 3.27
C ALA A 515 4.68 16.70 2.56
N TRP A 516 3.44 16.97 2.95
CA TRP A 516 2.21 16.52 2.29
C TRP A 516 1.06 17.52 2.51
N SER A 517 0.08 17.51 1.61
CA SER A 517 -1.12 18.34 1.70
C SER A 517 -2.37 17.57 1.24
N TYR A 518 -3.48 17.74 1.95
CA TYR A 518 -4.78 17.17 1.61
C TYR A 518 -5.88 18.22 1.78
N ASP A 519 -6.74 18.36 0.77
CA ASP A 519 -7.94 19.20 0.86
C ASP A 519 -9.17 18.33 1.10
N PHE A 520 -9.97 18.70 2.10
CA PHE A 520 -11.29 18.10 2.32
C PHE A 520 -12.38 19.15 2.29
N THR A 521 -13.47 18.82 1.60
CA THR A 521 -14.70 19.60 1.71
C THR A 521 -15.38 19.33 3.06
N THR A 522 -16.20 20.27 3.53
CA THR A 522 -17.02 20.09 4.74
C THR A 522 -17.91 18.84 4.68
N TYR A 523 -18.39 18.48 3.48
CA TYR A 523 -19.12 17.24 3.22
C TYR A 523 -18.26 15.98 3.44
N GLN A 524 -17.06 15.95 2.89
CA GLN A 524 -16.15 14.82 3.10
C GLN A 524 -15.82 14.69 4.59
N LEU A 525 -15.58 15.79 5.28
CA LEU A 525 -15.30 15.76 6.72
C LEU A 525 -16.52 15.27 7.52
N SER A 526 -17.72 15.80 7.28
CA SER A 526 -18.92 15.40 8.03
C SER A 526 -19.23 13.92 7.86
N LYS A 527 -19.05 13.39 6.65
CA LYS A 527 -19.25 11.97 6.36
C LYS A 527 -18.17 11.10 7.03
N ASN A 528 -16.91 11.50 6.98
CA ASN A 528 -15.77 10.65 7.34
C ASN A 528 -15.36 10.71 8.82
N ILE A 529 -15.81 11.72 9.56
CA ILE A 529 -15.54 11.86 10.99
C ILE A 529 -16.63 11.17 11.80
N LEU A 530 -16.32 9.99 12.35
CA LEU A 530 -17.31 9.09 12.97
C LEU A 530 -17.33 9.14 14.50
N CYS A 531 -18.52 9.06 15.10
CA CYS A 531 -18.78 8.98 16.54
C CYS A 531 -19.41 7.61 16.85
N GLY A 532 -18.58 6.58 17.02
CA GLY A 532 -18.99 5.18 16.90
C GLY A 532 -19.09 4.79 15.43
N ASP A 533 -20.20 4.15 15.05
CA ASP A 533 -20.44 3.70 13.67
C ASP A 533 -21.15 4.74 12.78
N THR A 534 -21.54 5.90 13.34
CA THR A 534 -22.30 6.95 12.63
C THR A 534 -21.54 8.28 12.53
N PRO A 535 -21.83 9.13 11.53
CA PRO A 535 -21.23 10.46 11.40
C PRO A 535 -21.45 11.35 12.64
N CYS A 536 -20.37 11.97 13.13
CA CYS A 536 -20.41 12.87 14.28
C CYS A 536 -21.27 14.12 14.06
N PHE A 537 -21.34 14.57 12.80
CA PHE A 537 -21.95 15.82 12.36
C PHE A 537 -22.77 15.58 11.10
N ASP A 538 -23.83 16.37 10.93
CA ASP A 538 -24.50 16.52 9.65
C ASP A 538 -23.77 17.59 8.84
N SER A 539 -23.29 18.66 9.46
CA SER A 539 -22.43 19.64 8.81
C SER A 539 -21.30 20.06 9.74
N ILE A 540 -20.12 20.31 9.16
CA ILE A 540 -18.95 20.82 9.89
C ILE A 540 -18.72 22.26 9.48
N THR A 541 -18.53 23.12 10.48
CA THR A 541 -18.25 24.54 10.32
C THR A 541 -16.80 24.89 10.63
N ASP A 542 -16.12 24.10 11.45
CA ASP A 542 -14.72 24.30 11.78
C ASP A 542 -14.04 22.98 12.17
N ILE A 543 -12.76 22.84 11.84
CA ILE A 543 -11.89 21.74 12.25
C ILE A 543 -10.46 22.26 12.43
N TYR A 544 -9.91 22.07 13.62
CA TYR A 544 -8.60 22.61 13.97
C TYR A 544 -7.92 21.76 15.04
N ILE A 545 -6.59 21.78 15.06
CA ILE A 545 -5.82 21.18 16.15
C ILE A 545 -6.02 22.08 17.39
N SER A 546 -6.55 21.50 18.47
CA SER A 546 -6.81 22.18 19.75
C SER A 546 -5.72 21.92 20.80
N SER A 547 -4.90 20.87 20.60
CA SER A 547 -3.77 20.54 21.47
C SER A 547 -2.69 19.79 20.71
N VAL A 548 -1.42 20.12 20.98
CA VAL A 548 -0.22 19.50 20.39
C VAL A 548 0.67 18.90 21.47
N ALA A 549 1.39 17.84 21.11
CA ALA A 549 2.45 17.28 21.93
C ALA A 549 3.68 18.20 21.93
N GLU A 550 4.64 17.96 22.83
CA GLU A 550 5.97 18.60 22.80
C GLU A 550 6.63 18.49 21.43
N SER A 551 6.40 17.35 20.77
CA SER A 551 6.90 17.04 19.46
C SER A 551 6.30 17.95 18.37
N GLY A 552 5.09 18.48 18.57
CA GLY A 552 4.29 19.20 17.57
C GLY A 552 3.20 18.33 16.93
N ALA A 553 3.17 17.04 17.24
CA ALA A 553 2.11 16.14 16.78
C ALA A 553 0.74 16.52 17.37
N ALA A 554 -0.31 16.38 16.57
CA ALA A 554 -1.69 16.65 17.00
C ALA A 554 -2.10 15.65 18.10
N LEU A 555 -2.35 16.14 19.32
CA LEU A 555 -2.92 15.36 20.42
C LEU A 555 -4.43 15.34 20.33
N GLU A 556 -5.03 16.53 20.18
CA GLU A 556 -6.47 16.72 20.10
C GLU A 556 -6.83 17.60 18.90
N VAL A 557 -7.89 17.21 18.20
CA VAL A 557 -8.51 17.94 17.11
C VAL A 557 -9.95 18.23 17.53
N THR A 558 -10.29 19.52 17.57
CA THR A 558 -11.65 19.98 17.84
C THR A 558 -12.38 20.23 16.53
N MET A 559 -13.62 19.75 16.47
CA MET A 559 -14.54 20.01 15.37
C MET A 559 -15.79 20.68 15.91
N LYS A 560 -16.29 21.64 15.14
CA LYS A 560 -17.57 22.33 15.41
C LYS A 560 -18.48 22.15 14.21
N GLY A 561 -19.77 22.05 14.48
CA GLY A 561 -20.76 21.82 13.45
C GLY A 561 -22.15 21.66 14.01
N PHE A 562 -23.01 20.98 13.26
CA PHE A 562 -24.39 20.71 13.65
C PHE A 562 -24.68 19.21 13.59
N LYS A 563 -25.54 18.74 14.50
CA LYS A 563 -26.14 17.39 14.46
C LYS A 563 -27.62 17.51 14.83
N ASN A 564 -28.50 16.94 14.02
CA ASN A 564 -29.96 17.01 14.17
C ASN A 564 -30.51 18.44 14.30
N GLY A 565 -29.84 19.42 13.67
CA GLY A 565 -30.19 20.84 13.72
C GLY A 565 -29.69 21.60 14.96
N SER A 566 -29.01 20.93 15.90
CA SER A 566 -28.39 21.57 17.07
C SER A 566 -26.88 21.72 16.89
N SER A 567 -26.31 22.81 17.40
CA SER A 567 -24.86 22.98 17.40
C SER A 567 -24.20 21.89 18.26
N LYS A 568 -23.07 21.37 17.78
CA LYS A 568 -22.31 20.31 18.43
C LYS A 568 -20.83 20.62 18.33
N SER A 569 -20.07 20.23 19.34
CA SER A 569 -18.61 20.19 19.30
C SER A 569 -18.14 18.79 19.69
N VAL A 570 -17.12 18.29 19.01
CA VAL A 570 -16.52 16.98 19.24
C VAL A 570 -15.01 17.13 19.26
N ASN A 571 -14.36 16.50 20.24
CA ASN A 571 -12.92 16.35 20.29
C ASN A 571 -12.53 14.92 19.93
N LYS A 572 -11.48 14.79 19.13
CA LYS A 572 -10.88 13.50 18.76
C LYS A 572 -9.37 13.57 18.89
N SER A 573 -8.75 12.42 19.12
CA SER A 573 -7.28 12.39 19.10
C SER A 573 -6.75 12.59 17.69
N GLY A 574 -5.57 13.20 17.55
CA GLY A 574 -4.92 13.34 16.24
C GLY A 574 -4.64 11.99 15.57
N ARG A 575 -4.43 10.91 16.33
CA ARG A 575 -4.36 9.55 15.79
C ARG A 575 -5.68 9.08 15.18
N ASN A 576 -6.80 9.38 15.82
CA ASN A 576 -8.11 9.04 15.29
C ASN A 576 -8.34 9.75 13.96
N ILE A 577 -8.00 11.05 13.88
CA ILE A 577 -8.10 11.83 12.64
C ILE A 577 -7.14 11.32 11.57
N LYS A 578 -5.86 11.07 11.90
CA LYS A 578 -4.90 10.45 10.97
C LYS A 578 -5.44 9.16 10.37
N SER A 579 -6.01 8.27 11.20
CA SER A 579 -6.56 7.00 10.74
C SER A 579 -7.84 7.16 9.92
N GLN A 580 -8.73 8.08 10.31
CA GLN A 580 -10.01 8.29 9.61
C GLN A 580 -9.83 9.02 8.29
N LEU A 581 -8.86 9.96 8.21
CA LEU A 581 -8.60 10.80 7.05
C LEU A 581 -7.46 10.30 6.16
N GLY A 582 -6.70 9.29 6.59
CA GLY A 582 -5.65 8.65 5.80
C GLY A 582 -4.31 9.41 5.78
N PHE A 583 -4.01 10.19 6.82
CA PHE A 583 -2.76 10.95 6.89
C PHE A 583 -1.56 10.03 7.13
N THR A 584 -0.40 10.47 6.64
CA THR A 584 0.84 9.68 6.68
C THR A 584 1.57 9.81 8.02
N SER A 585 1.32 10.88 8.77
CA SER A 585 1.97 11.18 10.06
C SER A 585 0.98 11.78 11.09
N HIS A 586 1.48 11.99 12.32
CA HIS A 586 0.77 12.72 13.37
C HIS A 586 1.05 14.24 13.33
N TYR A 587 1.91 14.68 12.41
CA TYR A 587 2.38 16.05 12.27
C TYR A 587 1.59 16.74 11.19
N PHE A 588 0.57 17.50 11.60
CA PHE A 588 -0.25 18.25 10.67
C PHE A 588 -0.92 19.44 11.34
N LYS A 589 -1.23 20.43 10.51
CA LYS A 589 -2.02 21.62 10.83
C LYS A 589 -3.21 21.73 9.87
N THR A 590 -4.25 22.46 10.27
CA THR A 590 -5.34 22.81 9.35
C THR A 590 -5.23 24.26 8.88
N SER A 591 -5.95 24.60 7.81
CA SER A 591 -6.11 25.97 7.32
C SER A 591 -7.08 26.81 8.18
N SER A 592 -7.58 26.28 9.29
CA SER A 592 -8.48 27.02 10.19
C SER A 592 -7.71 28.11 10.94
N GLN A 593 -8.36 29.25 11.13
CA GLN A 593 -7.83 30.34 11.96
C GLN A 593 -7.81 29.97 13.46
N SER A 594 -8.58 28.96 13.86
CA SER A 594 -8.61 28.43 15.23
C SER A 594 -7.45 27.48 15.53
N ASP A 595 -6.64 27.13 14.53
CA ASP A 595 -5.58 26.13 14.65
C ASP A 595 -4.40 26.66 15.47
N ILE A 596 -4.05 25.93 16.54
CA ILE A 596 -2.94 26.32 17.42
C ILE A 596 -1.63 25.60 17.09
N SER A 597 -1.63 24.68 16.13
CA SER A 597 -0.47 23.85 15.86
C SER A 597 0.65 24.66 15.22
N ASN A 598 1.86 24.40 15.69
CA ASN A 598 3.07 24.97 15.12
C ASN A 598 3.97 23.82 14.68
N LEU A 599 4.18 23.69 13.37
CA LEU A 599 5.10 22.71 12.80
C LEU A 599 6.54 23.24 12.74
N ALA A 600 6.89 24.24 13.58
CA ALA A 600 8.24 24.77 13.67
C ALA A 600 9.22 23.67 14.07
N VAL A 601 10.23 23.48 13.23
CA VAL A 601 11.35 22.60 13.48
C VAL A 601 12.52 23.47 13.94
N GLY A 602 13.28 23.01 14.95
CA GLY A 602 14.46 23.72 15.43
C GLY A 602 15.46 24.00 14.30
N PRO A 603 16.37 24.98 14.45
CA PRO A 603 17.31 25.36 13.40
C PRO A 603 18.11 24.15 12.91
N VAL A 604 18.25 24.03 11.58
CA VAL A 604 19.18 23.09 10.94
C VAL A 604 20.60 23.49 11.33
N THR A 605 21.14 22.89 12.39
CA THR A 605 22.56 23.03 12.76
C THR A 605 23.39 22.03 11.97
N ALA A 606 23.33 22.10 10.65
CA ALA A 606 24.27 21.42 9.77
C ALA A 606 25.44 22.36 9.51
N ASN A 607 26.68 21.85 9.56
CA ASN A 607 27.87 22.64 9.26
C ASN A 607 27.85 23.07 7.79
N ASN A 608 27.49 24.33 7.55
CA ASN A 608 27.69 25.00 6.27
C ASN A 608 29.14 25.49 6.19
N SER A 609 30.07 24.63 5.79
CA SER A 609 31.40 25.09 5.38
C SER A 609 31.36 25.53 3.91
N THR A 610 30.79 26.70 3.65
CA THR A 610 31.10 27.51 2.46
C THR A 610 31.00 28.98 2.84
N SER A 611 32.11 29.69 2.67
CA SER A 611 32.34 31.09 3.05
C SER A 611 31.34 32.08 2.40
N GLU A 612 31.13 33.17 3.15
CA GLU A 612 30.39 34.43 2.90
C GLU A 612 30.27 34.85 1.42
N THR A 613 29.16 35.46 0.95
CA THR A 613 28.71 36.81 1.32
C THR A 613 27.18 37.00 1.28
N GLY A 614 26.70 37.91 2.14
CA GLY A 614 25.31 38.05 2.55
C GLY A 614 24.28 38.32 1.46
N VAL A 615 23.14 37.64 1.59
CA VAL A 615 21.84 38.04 1.06
C VAL A 615 20.80 37.77 2.13
N SER A 616 19.94 38.77 2.34
CA SER A 616 18.87 38.85 3.31
C SER A 616 18.00 37.59 3.42
N THR A 617 17.74 37.19 4.66
CA THR A 617 16.72 36.22 5.06
C THR A 617 15.33 36.64 4.57
N GLY A 618 14.94 36.12 3.42
CA GLY A 618 13.55 36.06 2.96
C GLY A 618 12.94 34.74 3.42
N SER A 619 12.08 34.81 4.43
CA SER A 619 11.16 33.73 4.77
C SER A 619 10.19 33.55 3.60
N SER A 620 10.44 32.60 2.68
CA SER A 620 9.55 32.40 1.53
C SER A 620 8.36 31.51 1.90
N THR A 621 7.30 32.17 2.34
CA THR A 621 5.92 31.75 2.11
C THR A 621 5.65 31.63 0.60
N GLY A 622 5.06 30.52 0.15
CA GLY A 622 4.34 30.44 -1.14
C GLY A 622 5.15 30.05 -2.37
N ASP A 623 5.49 28.77 -2.51
CA ASP A 623 5.93 28.19 -3.79
C ASP A 623 4.72 27.70 -4.60
N THR A 624 4.57 28.13 -5.86
CA THR A 624 3.50 27.66 -6.77
C THR A 624 4.08 26.83 -7.92
N PRO A 625 3.59 25.60 -8.16
CA PRO A 625 4.08 24.77 -9.26
C PRO A 625 3.82 25.39 -10.64
N GLN A 626 4.85 25.41 -11.49
CA GLN A 626 4.78 25.80 -12.90
C GLN A 626 4.88 24.56 -13.80
N TYR A 627 4.20 24.58 -14.94
CA TYR A 627 4.21 23.51 -15.93
C TYR A 627 4.45 24.12 -17.30
N ALA A 628 5.61 23.86 -17.90
CA ALA A 628 5.85 24.27 -19.27
C ALA A 628 5.12 23.33 -20.24
N THR A 629 4.68 23.87 -21.36
CA THR A 629 3.92 23.17 -22.39
C THR A 629 4.40 23.59 -23.77
N SER A 630 4.24 22.75 -24.78
CA SER A 630 4.48 23.14 -26.18
C SER A 630 3.53 22.41 -27.11
N SER A 631 2.73 23.19 -27.84
CA SER A 631 1.79 22.68 -28.84
C SER A 631 2.52 22.02 -30.02
N ASN A 632 3.66 22.58 -30.45
CA ASN A 632 4.51 21.99 -31.49
C ASN A 632 5.12 20.66 -31.02
N GLY A 633 5.68 20.65 -29.81
CA GLY A 633 6.18 19.44 -29.16
C GLY A 633 5.12 18.35 -29.03
N LEU A 634 3.91 18.72 -28.61
CA LEU A 634 2.79 17.80 -28.51
C LEU A 634 2.40 17.25 -29.88
N SER A 635 2.43 18.09 -30.93
CA SER A 635 2.16 17.67 -32.31
C SER A 635 3.15 16.62 -32.79
N TYR A 636 4.45 16.77 -32.49
CA TYR A 636 5.45 15.75 -32.82
C TYR A 636 5.18 14.43 -32.10
N LEU A 637 4.92 14.48 -30.79
CA LEU A 637 4.62 13.29 -29.99
C LEU A 637 3.33 12.58 -30.43
N SER A 638 2.30 13.35 -30.78
CA SER A 638 0.99 12.83 -31.19
C SER A 638 1.04 12.26 -32.61
N LYS A 639 1.72 12.95 -33.54
CA LYS A 639 1.93 12.50 -34.93
C LYS A 639 2.69 11.17 -34.97
N ALA A 640 3.69 11.01 -34.11
CA ALA A 640 4.50 9.79 -34.03
C ALA A 640 3.83 8.66 -33.20
N GLY A 641 2.67 8.90 -32.58
CA GLY A 641 1.96 7.88 -31.80
C GLY A 641 2.73 7.42 -30.55
N LEU A 642 3.49 8.32 -29.91
CA LEU A 642 4.34 7.99 -28.76
C LEU A 642 3.61 8.10 -27.41
N LEU A 643 2.42 8.68 -27.43
CA LEU A 643 1.57 8.88 -26.26
C LEU A 643 0.26 8.13 -26.45
N ASN A 644 -0.33 7.65 -25.36
CA ASN A 644 -1.67 7.07 -25.45
C ASN A 644 -2.62 8.13 -26.02
N LYS A 645 -3.47 7.72 -26.96
CA LYS A 645 -4.43 8.64 -27.60
C LYS A 645 -5.22 9.40 -26.55
N CYS A 646 -5.16 10.73 -26.62
CA CYS A 646 -5.89 11.59 -25.72
C CYS A 646 -7.18 12.07 -26.40
N THR A 647 -8.30 11.93 -25.71
CA THR A 647 -9.60 12.47 -26.14
C THR A 647 -9.92 13.83 -25.50
N GLN A 648 -8.98 14.39 -24.74
CA GLN A 648 -9.07 15.69 -24.07
C GLN A 648 -8.54 16.82 -24.97
N THR A 649 -8.77 18.07 -24.58
CA THR A 649 -8.15 19.23 -25.23
C THR A 649 -6.62 19.16 -25.18
N SER A 650 -5.92 19.89 -26.03
CA SER A 650 -4.44 19.94 -26.03
C SER A 650 -3.86 20.26 -24.65
N SER A 651 -4.51 21.14 -23.88
CA SER A 651 -4.13 21.46 -22.50
C SER A 651 -4.37 20.28 -21.53
N GLY A 652 -5.49 19.56 -21.67
CA GLY A 652 -5.78 18.37 -20.87
C GLY A 652 -4.79 17.22 -21.13
N CYS A 653 -4.44 17.01 -22.40
CA CYS A 653 -3.41 16.05 -22.78
C CYS A 653 -2.06 16.41 -22.16
N GLN A 654 -1.69 17.69 -22.20
CA GLN A 654 -0.41 18.18 -21.66
C GLN A 654 -0.38 18.19 -20.12
N ALA A 655 -1.51 18.26 -19.44
CA ALA A 655 -1.59 18.17 -17.98
C ALA A 655 -1.46 16.72 -17.45
N LYS A 656 -1.63 15.71 -18.31
CA LYS A 656 -1.48 14.30 -17.93
C LYS A 656 -0.05 14.02 -17.49
N THR A 657 0.13 13.31 -16.38
CA THR A 657 1.44 12.78 -15.99
C THR A 657 1.84 11.60 -16.89
N LEU A 658 3.14 11.53 -17.22
CA LEU A 658 3.68 10.54 -18.14
C LEU A 658 3.86 9.17 -17.46
N THR A 659 3.35 8.10 -18.09
CA THR A 659 3.63 6.74 -17.63
C THR A 659 5.02 6.28 -18.05
N ARG A 660 5.55 5.22 -17.42
CA ARG A 660 6.83 4.61 -17.80
C ARG A 660 6.84 4.10 -19.22
N GLU A 661 5.74 3.51 -19.69
CA GLU A 661 5.63 3.02 -21.07
C GLU A 661 5.62 4.15 -22.10
N GLU A 662 4.93 5.26 -21.81
CA GLU A 662 4.94 6.46 -22.66
C GLU A 662 6.34 7.11 -22.65
N ALA A 663 6.98 7.18 -21.48
CA ALA A 663 8.36 7.65 -21.36
C ALA A 663 9.33 6.79 -22.16
N ALA A 664 9.20 5.45 -22.12
CA ALA A 664 10.01 4.54 -22.92
C ALA A 664 9.83 4.79 -24.41
N ALA A 665 8.58 4.91 -24.88
CA ALA A 665 8.27 5.20 -26.27
C ALA A 665 8.88 6.53 -26.73
N VAL A 666 8.77 7.58 -25.93
CA VAL A 666 9.35 8.90 -26.23
C VAL A 666 10.87 8.82 -26.32
N VAL A 667 11.54 8.31 -25.29
CA VAL A 667 13.01 8.38 -25.24
C VAL A 667 13.67 7.44 -26.25
N VAL A 668 13.07 6.28 -26.56
CA VAL A 668 13.58 5.37 -27.59
C VAL A 668 13.52 6.01 -28.98
N VAL A 669 12.44 6.71 -29.31
CA VAL A 669 12.31 7.39 -30.61
C VAL A 669 13.20 8.63 -30.68
N VAL A 670 13.28 9.41 -29.61
CA VAL A 670 14.15 10.60 -29.53
C VAL A 670 15.63 10.23 -29.59
N GLY A 671 16.03 9.14 -28.94
CA GLY A 671 17.39 8.61 -29.03
C GLY A 671 17.70 7.91 -30.34
N GLY A 672 16.69 7.46 -31.10
CA GLY A 672 16.89 6.60 -32.27
C GLY A 672 17.36 5.19 -31.89
N LEU A 673 16.88 4.66 -30.76
CA LEU A 673 17.25 3.32 -30.30
C LEU A 673 16.51 2.22 -31.09
N PRO A 674 17.14 1.05 -31.35
CA PRO A 674 16.49 -0.09 -31.99
C PRO A 674 15.26 -0.60 -31.23
N LEU A 675 14.28 -1.16 -31.95
CA LEU A 675 12.99 -1.68 -31.41
C LEU A 675 12.85 -3.20 -31.50
N ASP A 676 13.92 -3.90 -31.89
CA ASP A 676 14.01 -5.35 -32.07
C ASP A 676 14.67 -6.06 -30.88
N SER A 677 14.81 -5.35 -29.75
CA SER A 677 15.36 -5.89 -28.50
C SER A 677 14.53 -7.06 -27.94
N PRO A 678 15.15 -8.16 -27.48
CA PRO A 678 14.44 -9.31 -26.91
C PRO A 678 13.58 -8.94 -25.68
N ASN A 679 12.50 -9.70 -25.46
CA ASN A 679 11.57 -9.48 -24.35
C ASN A 679 12.29 -9.57 -23.00
N ALA A 680 12.32 -8.46 -22.26
CA ALA A 680 13.08 -8.30 -21.03
C ALA A 680 12.20 -8.34 -19.78
N TYR A 681 10.91 -8.05 -19.93
CA TYR A 681 9.95 -7.99 -18.83
C TYR A 681 8.74 -8.88 -19.14
N SER A 682 8.04 -9.33 -18.10
CA SER A 682 6.82 -10.13 -18.24
C SER A 682 5.56 -9.32 -17.92
N ASP A 683 5.71 -8.15 -17.30
CA ASP A 683 4.62 -7.27 -16.91
C ASP A 683 4.27 -6.22 -17.97
N ASP A 684 5.00 -6.19 -19.09
CA ASP A 684 4.77 -5.35 -20.27
C ASP A 684 4.18 -6.11 -21.47
N ASP A 685 3.95 -7.42 -21.36
CA ASP A 685 3.37 -8.27 -22.43
C ASP A 685 1.99 -7.80 -22.94
N GLN A 686 1.34 -6.88 -22.22
CA GLN A 686 0.06 -6.27 -22.59
C GLN A 686 0.19 -4.81 -23.04
N SER A 687 1.40 -4.24 -23.02
CA SER A 687 1.65 -2.85 -23.42
C SER A 687 1.85 -2.76 -24.93
N ILE A 688 1.18 -1.79 -25.55
CA ILE A 688 1.42 -1.46 -26.97
C ILE A 688 2.84 -0.91 -27.21
N TYR A 689 3.53 -0.49 -26.14
CA TYR A 689 4.90 0.02 -26.18
C TYR A 689 5.93 -1.04 -25.81
N GLN A 690 5.55 -2.32 -25.74
CA GLN A 690 6.43 -3.43 -25.35
C GLN A 690 7.82 -3.37 -26.01
N LYS A 691 7.89 -3.08 -27.32
CA LYS A 691 9.17 -2.96 -28.04
C LYS A 691 10.09 -1.85 -27.51
N ALA A 692 9.53 -0.71 -27.11
CA ALA A 692 10.30 0.38 -26.51
C ALA A 692 10.75 0.02 -25.09
N ILE A 693 9.84 -0.56 -24.31
CA ILE A 693 10.10 -1.02 -22.94
C ILE A 693 11.25 -2.01 -22.90
N ASN A 694 11.21 -2.99 -23.80
CA ASN A 694 12.23 -4.02 -23.94
C ASN A 694 13.57 -3.51 -24.43
N SER A 695 13.64 -2.31 -25.02
CA SER A 695 14.91 -1.74 -25.47
C SER A 695 15.68 -1.04 -24.35
N LEU A 696 14.99 -0.55 -23.31
CA LEU A 696 15.66 0.19 -22.24
C LEU A 696 16.79 -0.58 -21.53
N PRO A 697 16.65 -1.88 -21.21
CA PRO A 697 17.68 -2.65 -20.52
C PRO A 697 19.00 -2.75 -21.26
N TYR A 698 18.95 -2.87 -22.58
CA TYR A 698 20.11 -3.07 -23.45
C TYR A 698 21.00 -1.83 -23.53
N PHE A 699 20.41 -0.65 -23.30
CA PHE A 699 21.11 0.63 -23.30
C PHE A 699 21.30 1.20 -21.89
N GLY A 700 20.98 0.45 -20.84
CA GLY A 700 21.21 0.87 -19.45
C GLY A 700 20.26 1.96 -18.95
N LEU A 701 19.11 2.15 -19.60
CA LEU A 701 18.07 3.13 -19.27
C LEU A 701 17.15 2.67 -18.12
N GLN A 702 16.99 1.36 -17.92
CA GLN A 702 16.28 0.77 -16.77
C GLN A 702 16.84 1.23 -15.42
N ASN A 703 18.13 1.58 -15.38
CA ASN A 703 18.78 2.10 -14.17
C ASN A 703 18.17 3.43 -13.70
N CYS A 704 17.54 4.20 -14.59
CA CYS A 704 16.86 5.45 -14.22
C CYS A 704 15.70 5.22 -13.25
N PHE A 705 15.05 4.06 -13.31
CA PHE A 705 13.89 3.68 -12.51
C PHE A 705 14.24 2.91 -11.23
N GLY A 706 15.50 2.48 -11.06
CA GLY A 706 15.98 1.79 -9.86
C GLY A 706 15.45 0.36 -9.62
N SER A 707 14.63 -0.21 -10.52
CA SER A 707 14.08 -1.58 -10.43
C SER A 707 14.48 -2.42 -11.66
N PRO A 708 15.15 -3.58 -11.50
CA PRO A 708 15.55 -4.42 -12.63
C PRO A 708 14.61 -5.59 -12.95
N PHE A 709 13.52 -5.81 -12.20
CA PHE A 709 12.74 -7.09 -12.27
C PHE A 709 11.30 -6.96 -12.80
N GLN A 710 10.73 -5.76 -12.77
CA GLN A 710 9.42 -5.43 -13.33
C GLN A 710 9.50 -4.00 -13.84
N PHE A 711 8.95 -3.76 -15.04
CA PHE A 711 8.98 -2.45 -15.65
C PHE A 711 7.93 -1.50 -15.04
N GLN A 712 6.78 -2.05 -14.69
CA GLN A 712 5.57 -1.35 -14.25
C GLN A 712 5.11 -0.28 -15.27
N PRO A 713 4.58 -0.71 -16.44
CA PRO A 713 4.25 0.19 -17.56
C PRO A 713 3.43 1.43 -17.17
N ASN A 714 2.49 1.29 -16.23
CA ASN A 714 1.57 2.34 -15.79
C ASN A 714 2.09 3.23 -14.65
N GLU A 715 3.26 2.94 -14.08
CA GLU A 715 3.86 3.78 -13.05
C GLU A 715 4.22 5.14 -13.64
N GLN A 716 4.05 6.21 -12.85
CA GLN A 716 4.27 7.58 -13.33
C GLN A 716 5.72 8.00 -13.11
N VAL A 717 6.31 8.68 -14.08
CA VAL A 717 7.74 9.00 -14.11
C VAL A 717 8.03 10.31 -13.38
N LEU A 718 9.11 10.36 -12.60
CA LEU A 718 9.60 11.58 -11.97
C LEU A 718 10.40 12.44 -12.96
N ARG A 719 10.44 13.76 -12.75
CA ARG A 719 11.22 14.68 -13.61
C ARG A 719 12.70 14.30 -13.68
N GLU A 720 13.29 13.89 -12.57
CA GLU A 720 14.69 13.42 -12.56
C GLU A 720 14.90 12.08 -13.28
N GLU A 721 13.93 11.16 -13.19
CA GLU A 721 13.99 9.88 -13.90
C GLU A 721 13.90 10.12 -15.41
N PHE A 722 13.01 11.01 -15.85
CA PHE A 722 12.89 11.36 -17.26
C PHE A 722 14.14 12.07 -17.79
N ALA A 723 14.75 12.96 -17.01
CA ALA A 723 16.04 13.57 -17.35
C ALA A 723 17.15 12.53 -17.55
N CYS A 724 17.22 11.53 -16.68
CA CYS A 724 18.12 10.39 -16.81
C CYS A 724 17.85 9.59 -18.10
N LEU A 725 16.59 9.24 -18.36
CA LEU A 725 16.19 8.45 -19.53
C LEU A 725 16.54 9.19 -20.82
N LEU A 726 16.23 10.48 -20.92
CA LEU A 726 16.44 11.28 -22.11
C LEU A 726 17.94 11.41 -22.46
N ILE A 727 18.78 11.76 -21.48
CA ILE A 727 20.23 11.87 -21.71
C ILE A 727 20.84 10.52 -22.08
N LYS A 728 20.46 9.45 -21.37
CA LYS A 728 20.98 8.12 -21.69
C LYS A 728 20.52 7.65 -23.07
N ALA A 729 19.29 7.95 -23.46
CA ALA A 729 18.79 7.61 -24.79
C ALA A 729 19.55 8.36 -25.90
N ILE A 730 19.75 9.67 -25.74
CA ILE A 730 20.53 10.48 -26.69
C ILE A 730 21.95 9.92 -26.82
N ASN A 731 22.63 9.67 -25.69
CA ASN A 731 24.00 9.17 -25.69
C ASN A 731 24.14 7.73 -26.22
N ALA A 732 23.10 6.91 -26.11
CA ALA A 732 23.13 5.50 -26.53
C ALA A 732 22.69 5.30 -27.98
N GLY A 733 22.06 6.29 -28.60
CA GLY A 733 21.48 6.16 -29.92
C GLY A 733 22.21 6.96 -31.00
N THR A 734 21.47 7.37 -32.03
CA THR A 734 22.03 8.03 -33.23
C THR A 734 22.07 9.56 -33.12
N THR A 735 21.59 10.10 -32.01
CA THR A 735 21.52 11.54 -31.75
C THR A 735 22.85 12.04 -31.16
N GLU A 736 23.31 13.22 -31.57
CA GLU A 736 24.56 13.79 -31.04
C GLU A 736 24.45 14.07 -29.53
N SER A 737 25.50 13.73 -28.78
CA SER A 737 25.54 13.93 -27.33
C SER A 737 25.47 15.42 -26.98
N LEU A 738 24.70 15.77 -25.96
CA LEU A 738 24.57 17.15 -25.51
C LEU A 738 25.82 17.63 -24.75
N PRO A 739 26.45 18.75 -25.15
CA PRO A 739 27.63 19.27 -24.46
C PRO A 739 27.24 20.12 -23.24
N GLY A 740 28.21 20.34 -22.35
CA GLY A 740 28.06 21.29 -21.24
C GLY A 740 27.37 20.73 -19.99
N SER A 741 27.45 21.53 -18.93
CA SER A 741 26.88 21.25 -17.61
C SER A 741 26.69 22.57 -16.88
N GLU A 742 25.47 22.88 -16.48
CA GLU A 742 25.12 24.13 -15.82
C GLU A 742 24.35 23.82 -14.53
N ASP A 743 24.81 24.37 -13.41
CA ASP A 743 24.16 24.22 -12.11
C ASP A 743 23.08 25.28 -11.90
N LYS A 744 22.04 25.22 -12.73
CA LYS A 744 20.97 26.24 -12.78
C LYS A 744 19.96 26.14 -11.64
N TYR A 745 19.79 24.95 -11.05
CA TYR A 745 18.70 24.65 -10.12
C TYR A 745 19.22 24.35 -8.71
N SER A 746 18.66 25.01 -7.69
CA SER A 746 19.10 24.89 -6.29
C SER A 746 18.61 23.62 -5.58
N ASP A 747 17.67 22.87 -6.17
CA ASP A 747 17.04 21.69 -5.55
C ASP A 747 17.49 20.34 -6.14
N ILE A 748 18.50 20.33 -7.02
CA ILE A 748 18.98 19.10 -7.69
C ILE A 748 20.13 18.41 -6.95
N GLY A 749 20.66 19.01 -5.87
CA GLY A 749 21.82 18.49 -5.15
C GLY A 749 21.64 17.06 -4.58
N ALA A 750 20.41 16.65 -4.30
CA ALA A 750 20.05 15.31 -3.82
C ALA A 750 19.65 14.33 -4.93
N SER A 751 19.51 14.80 -6.18
CA SER A 751 19.09 13.96 -7.29
C SER A 751 20.22 13.01 -7.69
N LYS A 752 19.90 11.72 -7.83
CA LYS A 752 20.83 10.72 -8.38
C LYS A 752 21.26 11.05 -9.81
N TRP A 753 20.45 11.87 -10.49
CA TRP A 753 20.60 12.25 -11.89
C TRP A 753 20.97 13.72 -12.04
N ALA A 754 21.53 14.33 -10.99
CA ALA A 754 21.95 15.74 -11.00
C ALA A 754 22.82 16.07 -12.22
N SER A 755 23.76 15.20 -12.60
CA SER A 755 24.59 15.41 -13.80
C SER A 755 23.75 15.46 -15.09
N ASN A 756 22.75 14.58 -15.24
CA ASN A 756 21.87 14.58 -16.41
C ASN A 756 21.01 15.85 -16.45
N ILE A 757 20.53 16.29 -15.28
CA ILE A 757 19.75 17.52 -15.13
C ILE A 757 20.62 18.73 -15.51
N LYS A 758 21.86 18.82 -15.02
CA LYS A 758 22.81 19.90 -15.36
C LYS A 758 23.14 19.96 -16.85
N THR A 759 23.29 18.81 -17.52
CA THR A 759 23.50 18.77 -18.97
C THR A 759 22.26 19.27 -19.73
N LEU A 760 21.05 18.87 -19.33
CA LEU A 760 19.83 19.39 -19.95
C LEU A 760 19.63 20.89 -19.67
N ALA A 761 20.02 21.37 -18.49
CA ALA A 761 19.97 22.79 -18.12
C ALA A 761 20.90 23.63 -18.99
N ALA A 762 22.14 23.20 -19.19
CA ALA A 762 23.15 23.89 -20.01
C ALA A 762 22.74 24.07 -21.49
N ASN A 763 21.76 23.30 -21.94
CA ASN A 763 21.23 23.35 -23.30
C ASN A 763 19.82 23.97 -23.36
N ASP A 764 19.31 24.51 -22.25
CA ASP A 764 17.95 25.04 -22.06
C ASP A 764 16.83 24.07 -22.46
N ILE A 765 17.02 22.77 -22.24
CA ILE A 765 16.01 21.76 -22.62
C ILE A 765 14.91 21.65 -21.56
N ILE A 766 15.28 21.80 -20.28
CA ILE A 766 14.37 21.61 -19.15
C ILE A 766 13.91 22.95 -18.56
N PRO A 767 12.60 23.12 -18.29
CA PRO A 767 12.06 24.33 -17.70
C PRO A 767 12.14 24.29 -16.16
N GLN A 768 12.00 25.44 -15.50
CA GLN A 768 11.73 25.50 -14.07
C GLN A 768 10.38 24.83 -13.71
N CYS A 769 10.25 24.34 -12.49
CA CYS A 769 9.05 23.64 -12.03
C CYS A 769 8.13 24.48 -11.15
N SER A 770 8.51 25.71 -10.86
CA SER A 770 7.96 26.54 -9.79
C SER A 770 8.02 28.01 -10.19
N SER A 771 7.28 28.85 -9.47
CA SER A 771 7.39 30.32 -9.51
C SER A 771 8.76 30.85 -9.04
N LEU A 772 9.60 29.98 -8.50
CA LEU A 772 11.02 30.23 -8.26
C LEU A 772 11.82 29.67 -9.45
N ASP A 773 12.58 30.57 -10.10
CA ASP A 773 13.27 30.25 -11.35
C ASP A 773 14.43 29.26 -11.19
N ASP A 774 14.88 29.04 -9.94
CA ASP A 774 15.96 28.16 -9.56
C ASP A 774 15.50 26.76 -9.14
N LYS A 775 14.26 26.34 -9.44
CA LYS A 775 13.75 25.01 -9.04
C LYS A 775 13.49 24.07 -10.21
N PHE A 776 14.00 22.83 -10.11
CA PHE A 776 13.74 21.74 -11.05
C PHE A 776 12.65 20.75 -10.58
N CYS A 777 12.43 20.63 -9.27
CA CYS A 777 11.54 19.67 -8.61
C CYS A 777 11.82 18.20 -9.03
N PRO A 778 12.99 17.63 -8.69
CA PRO A 778 13.40 16.28 -9.12
C PRO A 778 12.32 15.20 -8.93
N THR A 779 11.66 15.21 -7.78
CA THR A 779 10.70 14.18 -7.36
C THR A 779 9.25 14.47 -7.77
N ARG A 780 9.00 15.54 -8.54
CA ARG A 780 7.67 15.80 -9.10
C ARG A 780 7.45 14.90 -10.30
N ARG A 781 6.23 14.40 -10.48
CA ARG A 781 5.86 13.62 -11.67
C ARG A 781 5.88 14.52 -12.89
N ILE A 782 6.53 14.06 -13.95
CA ILE A 782 6.63 14.83 -15.19
C ILE A 782 5.31 14.74 -15.97
N SER A 783 4.85 15.88 -16.50
CA SER A 783 3.68 15.93 -17.37
C SER A 783 4.04 15.72 -18.85
N VAL A 784 3.07 15.30 -19.64
CA VAL A 784 3.17 15.27 -21.10
C VAL A 784 3.53 16.64 -21.65
N GLY A 785 2.99 17.71 -21.08
CA GLY A 785 3.28 19.09 -21.47
C GLY A 785 4.75 19.46 -21.28
N GLU A 786 5.33 19.08 -20.14
CA GLU A 786 6.74 19.33 -19.86
C GLU A 786 7.62 18.53 -20.82
N VAL A 787 7.24 17.28 -21.13
CA VAL A 787 7.92 16.49 -22.15
C VAL A 787 7.76 17.10 -23.53
N SER A 788 6.56 17.55 -23.92
CA SER A 788 6.32 18.27 -25.18
C SER A 788 7.21 19.50 -25.29
N TYR A 789 7.32 20.29 -24.22
CA TYR A 789 8.23 21.44 -24.17
C TYR A 789 9.67 21.01 -24.42
N MET A 790 10.16 19.99 -23.72
CA MET A 790 11.53 19.47 -23.89
C MET A 790 11.78 18.98 -25.32
N ILE A 791 10.83 18.26 -25.93
CA ILE A 791 10.93 17.81 -27.33
C ILE A 791 10.98 18.99 -28.29
N ASN A 792 10.15 20.00 -28.06
CA ASN A 792 10.17 21.20 -28.88
C ASN A 792 11.52 21.93 -28.80
N GLN A 793 12.08 22.07 -27.59
CA GLN A 793 13.41 22.69 -27.42
C GLN A 793 14.51 21.89 -28.12
N LEU A 794 14.47 20.55 -28.07
CA LEU A 794 15.43 19.71 -28.78
C LEU A 794 15.35 19.89 -30.30
N ILE A 795 14.14 20.05 -30.85
CA ILE A 795 13.93 20.27 -32.29
C ILE A 795 14.30 21.68 -32.70
N ASP A 796 13.85 22.70 -31.97
CA ASP A 796 14.10 24.11 -32.27
C ASP A 796 15.60 24.43 -32.24
N LYS A 797 16.35 23.78 -31.34
CA LYS A 797 17.81 23.88 -31.26
C LYS A 797 18.54 22.94 -32.23
N SER A 798 17.83 22.24 -33.10
CA SER A 798 18.37 21.27 -34.08
C SER A 798 19.19 20.12 -33.46
N LEU A 799 18.93 19.80 -32.19
CA LEU A 799 19.58 18.70 -31.46
C LEU A 799 18.93 17.34 -31.77
N VAL A 800 17.67 17.36 -32.21
CA VAL A 800 16.94 16.17 -32.68
C VAL A 800 16.26 16.49 -34.01
N SER A 801 16.46 15.66 -35.03
CA SER A 801 15.81 15.83 -36.33
C SER A 801 14.31 15.57 -36.24
N THR A 802 13.48 16.40 -36.87
CA THR A 802 12.03 16.18 -36.99
C THR A 802 11.67 14.85 -37.66
N ASN A 803 12.59 14.27 -38.44
CA ASN A 803 12.39 13.01 -39.14
C ASN A 803 12.14 11.82 -38.20
N VAL A 804 12.65 11.85 -36.97
CA VAL A 804 12.42 10.75 -36.01
C VAL A 804 10.94 10.62 -35.62
N PHE A 805 10.15 11.70 -35.78
CA PHE A 805 8.72 11.75 -35.48
C PHE A 805 7.81 11.52 -36.71
N ASN A 806 8.37 11.18 -37.88
CA ASN A 806 7.57 10.91 -39.08
C ASN A 806 7.00 9.50 -39.14
N ASN A 807 7.47 8.60 -38.26
CA ASN A 807 7.00 7.21 -38.19
C ASN A 807 6.13 6.99 -36.95
N THR A 808 5.23 6.01 -37.03
CA THR A 808 4.30 5.63 -35.95
C THR A 808 4.57 4.19 -35.46
N PRO A 809 5.66 3.95 -34.72
CA PRO A 809 6.13 2.58 -34.42
C PRO A 809 5.23 1.77 -33.48
N PHE A 810 4.37 2.42 -32.68
CA PHE A 810 3.56 1.75 -31.65
C PHE A 810 2.06 1.81 -31.91
N GLN A 811 1.56 2.97 -32.34
CA GLN A 811 0.16 3.17 -32.67
C GLN A 811 0.02 4.25 -33.73
N ASN A 812 -1.07 4.22 -34.48
CA ASN A 812 -1.39 5.29 -35.42
C ASN A 812 -1.43 6.63 -34.68
N GLY A 813 -0.63 7.58 -35.18
CA GLY A 813 -0.60 8.94 -34.69
C GLY A 813 -1.98 9.59 -34.71
N TRP A 814 -2.14 10.63 -33.91
CA TRP A 814 -3.38 11.37 -33.80
C TRP A 814 -3.11 12.87 -33.86
N THR A 815 -4.07 13.62 -34.40
CA THR A 815 -3.99 15.08 -34.43
C THR A 815 -4.47 15.62 -33.09
N ALA A 816 -3.63 16.39 -32.41
CA ALA A 816 -4.02 17.10 -31.20
C ALA A 816 -5.20 18.06 -31.50
N TYR A 817 -6.27 17.98 -30.72
CA TYR A 817 -7.45 18.84 -30.91
C TYR A 817 -7.09 20.29 -30.51
N GLY A 818 -7.27 21.24 -31.44
CA GLY A 818 -6.67 22.58 -31.40
C GLY A 818 -7.08 23.49 -30.23
N GLY A 819 -6.22 24.50 -29.95
CA GLY A 819 -6.46 25.66 -29.08
C GLY A 819 -5.41 25.86 -27.98
N GLU A 820 -4.79 27.05 -27.94
CA GLU A 820 -4.00 27.56 -26.81
C GLU A 820 -4.84 27.74 -25.53
N VAL A 821 -4.12 27.78 -24.41
CA VAL A 821 -4.58 27.66 -23.02
C VAL A 821 -5.34 28.92 -22.57
N ALA A 822 -6.56 28.75 -22.05
CA ALA A 822 -7.23 29.73 -21.19
C ALA A 822 -8.01 29.02 -20.06
N ASP A 823 -8.24 29.78 -19.00
CA ASP A 823 -8.25 29.39 -17.58
C ASP A 823 -9.29 28.37 -17.09
N ALA A 824 -8.99 27.80 -15.92
CA ALA A 824 -9.71 26.73 -15.24
C ALA A 824 -11.22 27.00 -15.05
N GLY A 825 -12.07 26.33 -15.82
CA GLY A 825 -13.52 26.48 -15.73
C GLY A 825 -14.32 25.39 -16.44
N SER A 826 -14.24 24.15 -15.92
CA SER A 826 -15.12 23.00 -16.26
C SER A 826 -15.07 22.45 -17.71
N THR A 827 -14.63 21.20 -17.84
CA THR A 827 -15.30 20.16 -18.63
C THR A 827 -14.58 18.82 -18.35
N ALA A 828 -15.30 17.92 -17.68
CA ALA A 828 -14.80 16.59 -17.34
C ALA A 828 -14.70 15.72 -18.60
N VAL A 829 -13.55 15.08 -18.83
CA VAL A 829 -13.46 13.88 -19.66
C VAL A 829 -13.44 12.67 -18.74
N SER A 830 -14.28 11.70 -19.06
CA SER A 830 -14.66 10.57 -18.21
C SER A 830 -13.47 9.72 -17.77
N ASN A 831 -13.32 9.61 -16.44
CA ASN A 831 -12.58 8.52 -15.82
C ASN A 831 -13.22 7.18 -16.25
N PRO A 832 -12.47 6.19 -16.78
CA PRO A 832 -13.03 4.87 -17.16
C PRO A 832 -13.59 4.08 -15.96
N ASN A 833 -13.32 4.54 -14.74
CA ASN A 833 -13.91 4.04 -13.49
C ASN A 833 -14.98 5.00 -12.91
N ALA A 834 -15.41 6.05 -13.61
CA ALA A 834 -16.51 6.90 -13.16
C ALA A 834 -17.83 6.15 -13.35
N GLY A 835 -18.47 5.77 -12.24
CA GLY A 835 -19.85 5.29 -12.26
C GLY A 835 -20.77 6.29 -12.95
N ASN A 836 -21.69 5.78 -13.77
CA ASN A 836 -22.75 6.54 -14.42
C ASN A 836 -23.96 6.65 -13.48
N ASP A 837 -24.42 7.88 -13.23
CA ASP A 837 -25.64 8.12 -12.43
C ASP A 837 -26.89 8.24 -13.30
N ALA A 838 -26.70 8.38 -14.61
CA ALA A 838 -27.79 8.61 -15.52
C ALA A 838 -28.34 7.25 -15.99
N CYS A 839 -29.62 7.01 -15.72
CA CYS A 839 -30.41 5.90 -16.25
C CYS A 839 -30.66 6.12 -17.75
N ILE A 840 -29.58 6.15 -18.53
CA ILE A 840 -29.58 6.34 -19.98
C ILE A 840 -29.20 4.99 -20.61
N PRO A 841 -29.90 4.56 -21.67
CA PRO A 841 -29.53 3.38 -22.45
C PRO A 841 -28.03 3.35 -22.80
N LYS A 842 -27.33 2.26 -22.50
CA LYS A 842 -25.94 2.07 -22.96
C LYS A 842 -25.93 1.94 -24.49
N ASP A 843 -25.06 2.69 -25.17
CA ASP A 843 -24.83 2.54 -26.60
C ASP A 843 -23.75 1.48 -26.85
N ASN A 844 -24.17 0.29 -27.26
CA ASN A 844 -23.28 -0.80 -27.67
C ASN A 844 -23.22 -0.96 -29.20
N SER A 845 -23.79 -0.03 -29.98
CA SER A 845 -23.93 -0.17 -31.44
C SER A 845 -22.58 -0.35 -32.15
N ASN A 846 -21.54 0.29 -31.62
CA ASN A 846 -20.18 0.29 -32.17
C ASN A 846 -19.25 -0.79 -31.56
N VAL A 847 -19.74 -1.68 -30.69
CA VAL A 847 -18.88 -2.67 -30.03
C VAL A 847 -18.41 -3.74 -31.03
N SER A 848 -17.09 -3.92 -31.11
CA SER A 848 -16.47 -5.00 -31.88
C SER A 848 -16.67 -6.32 -31.13
N LEU A 849 -17.08 -7.38 -31.84
CA LEU A 849 -17.40 -8.70 -31.27
C LEU A 849 -16.86 -9.82 -32.18
N ASN A 850 -15.66 -9.62 -32.72
CA ASN A 850 -15.06 -10.47 -33.72
C ASN A 850 -14.21 -11.59 -33.09
N SER A 851 -13.76 -11.41 -31.85
CA SER A 851 -13.00 -12.38 -31.07
C SER A 851 -13.71 -12.76 -29.77
N ILE A 852 -13.34 -13.91 -29.19
CA ILE A 852 -13.79 -14.31 -27.85
C ILE A 852 -13.35 -13.29 -26.80
N LEU A 853 -12.16 -12.69 -26.96
CA LEU A 853 -11.64 -11.66 -26.08
C LEU A 853 -12.59 -10.45 -26.00
N GLU A 854 -13.05 -9.96 -27.15
CA GLU A 854 -13.99 -8.84 -27.22
C GLU A 854 -15.37 -9.20 -26.65
N VAL A 855 -15.80 -10.45 -26.81
CA VAL A 855 -17.04 -10.94 -26.17
C VAL A 855 -16.89 -10.99 -24.65
N GLN A 856 -15.77 -11.49 -24.14
CA GLN A 856 -15.47 -11.48 -22.70
C GLN A 856 -15.45 -10.05 -22.16
N GLN A 857 -14.85 -9.09 -22.88
CA GLN A 857 -14.87 -7.67 -22.53
C GLN A 857 -16.30 -7.10 -22.50
N PHE A 858 -17.12 -7.37 -23.52
CA PHE A 858 -18.52 -6.95 -23.55
C PHE A 858 -19.30 -7.51 -22.34
N LEU A 859 -19.16 -8.80 -22.07
CA LEU A 859 -19.86 -9.48 -20.98
C LEU A 859 -19.46 -8.88 -19.62
N SER A 860 -18.16 -8.70 -19.38
CA SER A 860 -17.63 -8.09 -18.17
C SER A 860 -18.15 -6.65 -17.98
N ASN A 861 -18.16 -5.84 -19.03
CA ASN A 861 -18.62 -4.45 -19.01
C ASN A 861 -20.15 -4.30 -18.82
N ASN A 862 -20.88 -5.41 -18.95
CA ASN A 862 -22.34 -5.47 -18.83
C ASN A 862 -22.82 -6.40 -17.71
N GLY A 863 -21.95 -6.73 -16.75
CA GLY A 863 -22.35 -7.40 -15.52
C GLY A 863 -22.42 -8.93 -15.57
N PHE A 864 -21.96 -9.52 -16.67
CA PHE A 864 -21.83 -10.97 -16.82
C PHE A 864 -20.40 -11.39 -16.46
N ASN A 865 -20.22 -12.57 -15.85
CA ASN A 865 -18.90 -13.05 -15.42
C ASN A 865 -18.33 -14.07 -16.41
N PRO A 866 -17.52 -13.66 -17.40
CA PRO A 866 -16.92 -14.59 -18.36
C PRO A 866 -15.73 -15.38 -17.81
N GLY A 867 -15.25 -15.12 -16.58
CA GLY A 867 -13.93 -15.57 -16.13
C GLY A 867 -12.81 -14.64 -16.59
N PRO A 868 -11.54 -15.12 -16.65
CA PRO A 868 -10.43 -14.35 -17.20
C PRO A 868 -10.72 -13.86 -18.63
N ILE A 869 -10.29 -12.64 -18.95
CA ILE A 869 -10.37 -12.07 -20.31
C ILE A 869 -9.09 -12.48 -21.04
N ASP A 870 -9.07 -13.73 -21.50
CA ASP A 870 -7.90 -14.41 -22.05
C ASP A 870 -8.08 -14.83 -23.52
N GLY A 871 -9.23 -14.49 -24.12
CA GLY A 871 -9.59 -14.91 -25.47
C GLY A 871 -9.96 -16.38 -25.58
N GLN A 872 -10.03 -17.12 -24.47
CA GLN A 872 -10.37 -18.54 -24.44
C GLN A 872 -11.82 -18.75 -24.03
N SER A 873 -12.56 -19.53 -24.83
CA SER A 873 -13.98 -19.83 -24.53
C SER A 873 -14.10 -20.97 -23.49
N GLY A 874 -13.70 -20.68 -22.25
CA GLY A 874 -13.79 -21.61 -21.13
C GLY A 874 -15.21 -21.77 -20.56
N PRO A 875 -15.41 -22.67 -19.57
CA PRO A 875 -16.73 -22.93 -18.98
C PRO A 875 -17.43 -21.67 -18.44
N LYS A 876 -16.68 -20.75 -17.82
CA LYS A 876 -17.23 -19.47 -17.32
C LYS A 876 -17.68 -18.55 -18.46
N THR A 877 -16.91 -18.47 -19.55
CA THR A 877 -17.26 -17.65 -20.72
C THR A 877 -18.51 -18.19 -21.39
N LYS A 878 -18.60 -19.51 -21.59
CA LYS A 878 -19.81 -20.16 -22.13
C LYS A 878 -21.03 -19.94 -21.24
N ASN A 879 -20.88 -20.06 -19.92
CA ASN A 879 -21.98 -19.80 -18.98
C ASN A 879 -22.42 -18.33 -18.98
N ALA A 880 -21.49 -17.38 -19.11
CA ALA A 880 -21.81 -15.96 -19.22
C ALA A 880 -22.53 -15.62 -20.52
N ILE A 881 -22.13 -16.23 -21.64
CA ILE A 881 -22.82 -16.11 -22.93
C ILE A 881 -24.22 -16.71 -22.82
N ALA A 882 -24.37 -17.91 -22.25
CA ALA A 882 -25.65 -18.56 -22.05
C ALA A 882 -26.57 -17.72 -21.16
N LEU A 883 -26.04 -17.15 -20.07
CA LEU A 883 -26.80 -16.26 -19.19
C LEU A 883 -27.23 -14.97 -19.91
N PHE A 884 -26.35 -14.36 -20.71
CA PHE A 884 -26.71 -13.22 -21.54
C PHE A 884 -27.82 -13.58 -22.53
N GLN A 885 -27.72 -14.74 -23.18
CA GLN A 885 -28.72 -15.24 -24.13
C GLN A 885 -30.08 -15.46 -23.44
N THR A 886 -30.09 -16.15 -22.29
CA THR A 886 -31.29 -16.36 -21.47
C THR A 886 -31.94 -15.03 -21.10
N ASN A 887 -31.15 -14.09 -20.58
CA ASN A 887 -31.64 -12.77 -20.15
C ASN A 887 -32.20 -11.92 -21.31
N ASN A 888 -31.91 -12.29 -22.56
CA ASN A 888 -32.32 -11.55 -23.74
C ASN A 888 -33.25 -12.35 -24.68
N GLY A 889 -33.82 -13.46 -24.21
CA GLY A 889 -34.78 -14.26 -24.96
C GLY A 889 -34.17 -14.98 -26.18
N LEU A 890 -32.87 -15.27 -26.14
CA LEU A 890 -32.15 -16.05 -27.16
C LEU A 890 -32.02 -17.52 -26.73
N LEU A 891 -31.71 -18.41 -27.68
CA LEU A 891 -31.30 -19.78 -27.37
C LEU A 891 -30.00 -19.75 -26.55
N ALA A 892 -30.04 -20.31 -25.34
CA ALA A 892 -28.93 -20.30 -24.39
C ALA A 892 -27.94 -21.44 -24.64
N ASP A 893 -27.30 -21.43 -25.80
CA ASP A 893 -26.32 -22.43 -26.25
C ASP A 893 -24.88 -22.10 -25.84
N GLY A 894 -24.63 -20.90 -25.29
CA GLY A 894 -23.29 -20.44 -24.92
C GLY A 894 -22.41 -20.09 -26.11
N ILE A 895 -22.99 -19.96 -27.32
CA ILE A 895 -22.28 -19.71 -28.58
C ILE A 895 -22.63 -18.31 -29.13
N VAL A 896 -21.61 -17.55 -29.53
CA VAL A 896 -21.77 -16.17 -30.00
C VAL A 896 -22.02 -16.13 -31.51
N GLY A 897 -23.22 -16.52 -31.92
CA GLY A 897 -23.69 -16.39 -33.30
C GLY A 897 -24.11 -14.95 -33.68
N ASN A 898 -24.46 -14.72 -34.95
CA ASN A 898 -24.87 -13.40 -35.45
C ASN A 898 -26.06 -12.80 -34.69
N LYS A 899 -27.01 -13.63 -34.24
CA LYS A 899 -28.14 -13.20 -33.39
C LYS A 899 -27.68 -12.70 -32.02
N THR A 900 -26.76 -13.43 -31.38
CA THR A 900 -26.15 -13.03 -30.11
C THR A 900 -25.38 -11.71 -30.28
N LYS A 901 -24.57 -11.56 -31.33
CA LYS A 901 -23.83 -10.31 -31.62
C LYS A 901 -24.75 -9.11 -31.87
N SER A 902 -25.81 -9.30 -32.67
CA SER A 902 -26.81 -8.27 -32.92
C SER A 902 -27.51 -7.83 -31.62
N LYS A 903 -27.82 -8.80 -30.75
CA LYS A 903 -28.41 -8.51 -29.45
C LYS A 903 -27.44 -7.83 -28.49
N MET A 904 -26.16 -8.20 -28.50
CA MET A 904 -25.11 -7.51 -27.73
C MET A 904 -24.95 -6.05 -28.18
N ARG A 905 -24.96 -5.78 -29.50
CA ARG A 905 -24.88 -4.40 -30.03
C ARG A 905 -26.11 -3.55 -29.70
N SER A 906 -27.28 -4.17 -29.57
CA SER A 906 -28.53 -3.49 -29.18
C SER A 906 -28.83 -3.58 -27.69
N TYR A 907 -27.95 -4.18 -26.89
CA TYR A 907 -28.15 -4.32 -25.45
C TYR A 907 -27.92 -2.97 -24.79
N THR A 908 -28.91 -2.43 -24.10
CA THR A 908 -28.81 -1.12 -23.45
C THR A 908 -28.65 -1.22 -21.93
N GLY A 909 -28.80 -2.42 -21.37
CA GLY A 909 -28.89 -2.63 -19.93
C GLY A 909 -30.24 -2.25 -19.32
N CYS A 910 -31.21 -1.80 -20.12
CA CYS A 910 -32.54 -1.34 -19.69
C CYS A 910 -33.65 -2.35 -20.00
N LEU A 911 -34.82 -2.22 -19.34
CA LEU A 911 -35.98 -3.12 -19.53
C LEU A 911 -36.65 -2.91 -20.89
N SER A 912 -36.57 -1.71 -21.45
CA SER A 912 -37.05 -1.35 -22.80
C SER A 912 -36.21 -0.22 -23.39
N THR A 913 -36.43 0.13 -24.67
CA THR A 913 -35.72 1.21 -25.37
C THR A 913 -35.87 2.58 -24.70
N ASN A 914 -36.93 2.81 -23.91
CA ASN A 914 -37.24 4.10 -23.27
C ASN A 914 -37.46 4.02 -21.74
N THR A 915 -37.16 2.89 -21.09
CA THR A 915 -37.39 2.75 -19.64
C THR A 915 -36.22 2.03 -18.96
N CYS A 916 -35.37 2.82 -18.31
CA CYS A 916 -34.29 2.36 -17.45
C CYS A 916 -34.71 2.62 -15.99
N ILE A 917 -34.91 1.55 -15.21
CA ILE A 917 -35.24 1.64 -13.79
C ILE A 917 -33.93 1.56 -12.99
N ALA A 918 -33.78 2.41 -11.97
CA ALA A 918 -32.62 2.36 -11.07
C ALA A 918 -32.48 0.97 -10.42
N ARG A 919 -31.26 0.44 -10.36
CA ARG A 919 -31.01 -0.87 -9.76
C ARG A 919 -31.29 -0.80 -8.26
N ASN A 920 -32.10 -1.75 -7.78
CA ASN A 920 -32.28 -1.95 -6.34
C ASN A 920 -31.10 -2.77 -5.79
N ASN A 921 -30.17 -2.10 -5.12
CA ASN A 921 -28.98 -2.72 -4.53
C ASN A 921 -29.16 -3.13 -3.06
N THR A 922 -30.35 -2.98 -2.47
CA THR A 922 -30.58 -3.23 -1.04
C THR A 922 -30.24 -4.65 -0.60
N SER A 923 -30.41 -5.62 -1.51
CA SER A 923 -30.09 -7.04 -1.29
C SER A 923 -28.74 -7.48 -1.88
N ALA A 924 -27.87 -6.54 -2.28
CA ALA A 924 -26.56 -6.88 -2.85
C ALA A 924 -25.72 -7.70 -1.87
N LYS A 925 -25.33 -8.91 -2.30
CA LYS A 925 -24.33 -9.72 -1.63
C LYS A 925 -22.98 -9.06 -1.86
N LEU A 926 -22.23 -8.76 -0.79
CA LEU A 926 -20.95 -8.05 -0.83
C LEU A 926 -19.91 -8.76 0.04
N ASP A 927 -20.05 -10.09 0.15
CA ASP A 927 -19.33 -10.89 1.14
C ASP A 927 -17.97 -11.37 0.60
N SER A 928 -17.86 -11.57 -0.72
CA SER A 928 -16.61 -11.90 -1.41
C SER A 928 -16.09 -10.76 -2.28
N VAL A 929 -14.80 -10.80 -2.63
CA VAL A 929 -14.19 -9.84 -3.57
C VAL A 929 -14.83 -9.93 -4.95
N SER A 930 -15.21 -11.14 -5.39
CA SER A 930 -15.93 -11.33 -6.65
C SER A 930 -17.32 -10.68 -6.63
N ASP A 931 -18.01 -10.68 -5.48
CA ASP A 931 -19.30 -10.00 -5.35
C ASP A 931 -19.13 -8.48 -5.42
N ILE A 932 -18.07 -7.93 -4.80
CA ILE A 932 -17.74 -6.50 -4.87
C ILE A 932 -17.35 -6.10 -6.30
N GLN A 933 -16.54 -6.90 -6.99
CA GLN A 933 -16.20 -6.69 -8.40
C GLN A 933 -17.46 -6.73 -9.27
N ALA A 934 -18.36 -7.71 -9.07
CA ALA A 934 -19.62 -7.79 -9.79
C ALA A 934 -20.51 -6.57 -9.51
N TYR A 935 -20.64 -6.15 -8.24
CA TYR A 935 -21.38 -4.95 -7.86
C TYR A 935 -20.82 -3.70 -8.58
N LEU A 936 -19.51 -3.50 -8.55
CA LEU A 936 -18.85 -2.33 -9.14
C LEU A 936 -19.08 -2.30 -10.65
N ALA A 937 -18.86 -3.42 -11.34
CA ALA A 937 -19.12 -3.55 -12.78
C ALA A 937 -20.60 -3.27 -13.12
N ASN A 938 -21.51 -3.79 -12.29
CA ASN A 938 -22.95 -3.56 -12.39
C ASN A 938 -23.39 -2.12 -12.06
N ASN A 939 -22.50 -1.24 -11.60
CA ASN A 939 -22.86 0.14 -11.26
C ASN A 939 -21.94 1.15 -11.98
N GLY A 940 -21.33 0.72 -13.09
CA GLY A 940 -20.52 1.58 -13.96
C GLY A 940 -19.09 1.81 -13.47
N PHE A 941 -18.63 1.10 -12.45
CA PHE A 941 -17.25 1.18 -11.96
C PHE A 941 -16.47 -0.03 -12.48
N ASN A 942 -15.49 0.17 -13.37
CA ASN A 942 -14.73 -0.93 -13.95
C ASN A 942 -13.74 -1.53 -12.92
N PRO A 943 -14.00 -2.72 -12.34
CA PRO A 943 -13.15 -3.31 -11.32
C PRO A 943 -12.03 -4.18 -11.92
N GLY A 944 -11.87 -4.19 -13.24
CA GLY A 944 -11.08 -5.17 -13.97
C GLY A 944 -11.77 -6.53 -14.05
N ILE A 945 -10.98 -7.59 -14.13
CA ILE A 945 -11.45 -8.98 -14.22
C ILE A 945 -12.17 -9.37 -12.92
N ILE A 946 -13.34 -10.02 -13.03
CA ILE A 946 -14.07 -10.59 -11.87
C ILE A 946 -13.45 -11.95 -11.50
N ASP A 947 -12.29 -11.90 -10.85
CA ASP A 947 -11.48 -13.08 -10.49
C ASP A 947 -11.50 -13.42 -8.99
N GLY A 948 -12.17 -12.60 -8.17
CA GLY A 948 -12.20 -12.74 -6.72
C GLY A 948 -10.91 -12.30 -6.01
N LYS A 949 -10.01 -11.57 -6.69
CA LYS A 949 -8.76 -11.03 -6.11
C LYS A 949 -8.82 -9.51 -6.01
N MET A 950 -8.30 -8.97 -4.91
CA MET A 950 -8.28 -7.52 -4.67
C MET A 950 -7.12 -6.85 -5.42
N GLY A 951 -7.23 -6.79 -6.76
CA GLY A 951 -6.25 -6.20 -7.67
C GLY A 951 -6.27 -4.66 -7.70
N SER A 952 -5.34 -4.06 -8.44
CA SER A 952 -5.24 -2.60 -8.60
C SER A 952 -6.50 -1.99 -9.21
N TYR A 953 -7.05 -2.58 -10.28
CA TYR A 953 -8.31 -2.14 -10.90
C TYR A 953 -9.49 -2.20 -9.92
N THR A 954 -9.60 -3.27 -9.14
CA THR A 954 -10.65 -3.39 -8.13
C THR A 954 -10.50 -2.33 -7.04
N LYS A 955 -9.27 -2.07 -6.56
CA LYS A 955 -9.00 -0.98 -5.60
C LYS A 955 -9.31 0.38 -6.19
N GLU A 956 -8.94 0.65 -7.44
CA GLU A 956 -9.24 1.92 -8.10
C GLU A 956 -10.73 2.09 -8.40
N ALA A 957 -11.46 1.03 -8.71
CA ALA A 957 -12.91 1.05 -8.83
C ALA A 957 -13.59 1.32 -7.47
N ILE A 958 -13.07 0.74 -6.38
CA ILE A 958 -13.51 1.07 -5.02
C ILE A 958 -13.21 2.53 -4.70
N LYS A 959 -12.01 3.04 -5.02
CA LYS A 959 -11.67 4.46 -4.84
C LYS A 959 -12.52 5.38 -5.68
N ALA A 960 -12.86 4.98 -6.90
CA ALA A 960 -13.70 5.76 -7.79
C ALA A 960 -15.15 5.79 -7.28
N PHE A 961 -15.67 4.65 -6.81
CA PHE A 961 -16.94 4.59 -6.09
C PHE A 961 -16.90 5.49 -4.85
N GLN A 962 -15.88 5.35 -3.99
CA GLN A 962 -15.70 6.16 -2.80
C GLN A 962 -15.65 7.66 -3.11
N ARG A 963 -14.85 8.08 -4.11
CA ARG A 963 -14.85 9.47 -4.61
C ARG A 963 -16.25 9.91 -5.03
N LYS A 964 -16.94 9.06 -5.79
CA LYS A 964 -18.27 9.34 -6.35
C LYS A 964 -19.32 9.59 -5.26
N ILE A 965 -19.27 8.82 -4.17
CA ILE A 965 -20.18 8.99 -3.02
C ILE A 965 -19.58 9.85 -1.90
N GLY A 966 -18.43 10.49 -2.10
CA GLY A 966 -17.75 11.35 -1.13
C GLY A 966 -17.19 10.66 0.12
N LEU A 967 -16.91 9.36 0.05
CA LEU A 967 -16.02 8.70 0.99
C LEU A 967 -14.56 9.04 0.67
N ILE A 968 -13.68 8.88 1.66
CA ILE A 968 -12.24 8.90 1.42
C ILE A 968 -11.86 7.71 0.53
N PRO A 969 -11.11 7.94 -0.57
CA PRO A 969 -10.76 6.90 -1.50
C PRO A 969 -9.57 6.06 -1.02
N ASP A 970 -9.80 5.22 0.00
CA ASP A 970 -8.80 4.29 0.52
C ASP A 970 -8.67 3.01 -0.32
N GLY A 971 -9.63 2.71 -1.19
CA GLY A 971 -9.66 1.51 -2.03
C GLY A 971 -10.04 0.23 -1.28
N VAL A 972 -10.59 0.36 -0.08
CA VAL A 972 -11.03 -0.75 0.78
C VAL A 972 -12.55 -0.77 0.86
N ALA A 973 -13.17 -1.87 0.42
CA ALA A 973 -14.61 -2.09 0.54
C ALA A 973 -14.98 -2.54 1.97
N GLY A 974 -14.79 -1.66 2.96
CA GLY A 974 -15.19 -1.89 4.35
C GLY A 974 -16.71 -1.79 4.57
N ASN A 975 -17.18 -2.01 5.81
CA ASN A 975 -18.62 -1.99 6.15
C ASN A 975 -19.33 -0.73 5.65
N ARG A 976 -18.68 0.44 5.76
CA ARG A 976 -19.23 1.72 5.32
C ARG A 976 -19.36 1.79 3.80
N THR A 977 -18.31 1.45 3.06
CA THR A 977 -18.38 1.37 1.59
C THR A 977 -19.45 0.37 1.16
N LYS A 978 -19.57 -0.79 1.80
CA LYS A 978 -20.61 -1.79 1.51
C LYS A 978 -22.02 -1.30 1.84
N SER A 979 -22.20 -0.54 2.92
CA SER A 979 -23.49 0.07 3.26
C SER A 979 -23.92 1.04 2.17
N GLU A 980 -23.01 1.91 1.74
CA GLU A 980 -23.27 2.87 0.67
C GLU A 980 -23.51 2.15 -0.66
N MET A 981 -22.83 1.04 -0.94
CA MET A 981 -23.11 0.20 -2.10
C MET A 981 -24.56 -0.33 -2.10
N ARG A 982 -25.10 -0.72 -0.94
CA ARG A 982 -26.50 -1.16 -0.85
C ARG A 982 -27.52 -0.03 -0.98
N SER A 983 -27.15 1.18 -0.55
CA SER A 983 -27.96 2.39 -0.66
C SER A 983 -27.81 3.11 -2.00
N TYR A 984 -26.80 2.76 -2.80
CA TYR A 984 -26.53 3.39 -4.08
C TYR A 984 -27.57 2.96 -5.11
N THR A 985 -28.27 3.92 -5.69
CA THR A 985 -29.29 3.70 -6.72
C THR A 985 -28.68 4.00 -8.10
N GLY A 986 -27.69 3.20 -8.49
CA GLY A 986 -27.05 3.27 -9.81
C GLY A 986 -27.86 2.64 -10.92
N CYS A 987 -27.49 2.93 -12.17
CA CYS A 987 -27.96 2.28 -13.39
C CYS A 987 -26.76 1.68 -14.15
#